data_AF-A0A818Q6E4-F1
#
_entry.id   AF-A0A818Q6E4-F1
#
_cell.length_a   1.000
_cell.length_b   1.000
_cell.length_c   1.000
_cell.angle_alpha   90.00
_cell.angle_beta   90.00
_cell.angle_gamma   90.00
#
_symmetry.space_group_name_H-M   'P 1'
#
loop_
_entity.id
_entity.type
_entity.pdbx_description
1 polymer ?
#
loop_
_entity_poly.entity_id
_entity_poly.type
_entity_poly.pdbx_seq_one_letter_code
_entity_poly.pdbx_strand_id
1 'polypeptide(L)'
;MVRETKDILKELCAFKPSSSGPMFRLQHSCYMILIGVLPTEYLPILQKIGESQEVMSTSEDDENQAEYKVLKSEKVESILKHFPSQGQSEELENARKIYFVYEDNFNSSLVNMIEKGSSYEKLKAVCRKYEQTDGVNIDEVMAEHESRANQSYSQFKNKNLSIEEAKALAFSISFYTGAKSETCSRGARLLAHRNHGEAIEEQIEEEMNEAAIILYYLVKALSYIPFYWGYVTRACQLTMEELLIYVPGSLITWIQFSSSKKGKKAVGSGAFSDRNTLFKIFSLTGRPIKEFSNYPDEDEVLFLPHSTFLVFNRKTVYAEGKQVIYMRQIELGLCEWSVLWVDDRIFNENWENKKHMEYAAVQELAMNVHFIPKSCTDSALSFLQSPFGQRLKNQDKFRIVTDMNRENEASVHNAGTRFIKAIRKLGFRNKCMIFTSDRAKTQQIVQSELNETEQKFIIVSSEVHDLRNFVNFDRVSTLKKKSNSSNDSYVHDKLGDIAWIPAKDRCQLCEQAIENEGAAVSSWISVSRGESEWANGFVDFGPVTENLRDFLNMKLVKQEKLLKYPLCIVYVCGLDHFNKCLYVQLMAQQDNISCAIVYRHGYGEEHINQSDKTSKIIYIPLSKERTKLTEVSSTEIRNYFQNPSTMNANVEQNIHPNVREYMKKKYGKK
;
A
#
# COMPACT_ATOMS: atom_id res chain seq x y z
N MET A 1 -34.01 9.36 4.78
CA MET A 1 -33.17 9.96 5.83
C MET A 1 -32.00 9.00 6.00
N VAL A 2 -30.79 9.40 5.58
CA VAL A 2 -29.58 8.56 5.74
C VAL A 2 -29.12 8.73 7.18
N ARG A 3 -28.83 7.63 7.88
CA ARG A 3 -28.35 7.68 9.27
C ARG A 3 -27.05 8.47 9.32
N GLU A 4 -26.91 9.37 10.29
CA GLU A 4 -25.70 10.19 10.38
C GLU A 4 -24.50 9.33 10.81
N THR A 5 -23.32 9.63 10.27
CA THR A 5 -22.07 8.92 10.60
C THR A 5 -21.79 8.86 12.10
N LYS A 6 -22.19 9.89 12.86
CA LYS A 6 -22.04 9.94 14.31
C LYS A 6 -22.79 8.81 15.02
N ASP A 7 -23.97 8.44 14.55
CA ASP A 7 -24.76 7.36 15.13
C ASP A 7 -24.11 5.99 14.87
N ILE A 8 -23.51 5.82 13.69
CA ILE A 8 -22.75 4.63 13.31
C ILE A 8 -21.51 4.50 14.21
N LEU A 9 -20.71 5.56 14.33
CA LEU A 9 -19.53 5.57 15.19
C LEU A 9 -19.89 5.24 16.64
N LYS A 10 -20.94 5.87 17.18
CA LYS A 10 -21.39 5.60 18.54
C LYS A 10 -21.72 4.12 18.78
N GLU A 11 -22.35 3.46 17.80
CA GLU A 11 -22.65 2.02 17.87
C GLU A 11 -21.38 1.17 17.79
N LEU A 12 -20.44 1.50 16.90
CA LEU A 12 -19.16 0.81 16.76
C LEU A 12 -18.30 0.95 18.02
N CYS A 13 -18.32 2.12 18.65
CA CYS A 13 -17.60 2.42 19.88
C CYS A 13 -18.22 1.71 21.09
N ALA A 14 -19.55 1.58 21.13
CA ALA A 14 -20.25 0.87 22.19
C ALA A 14 -20.06 -0.66 22.14
N PHE A 15 -19.68 -1.22 21.00
CA PHE A 15 -19.44 -2.66 20.85
C PHE A 15 -18.19 -3.11 21.61
N LYS A 16 -18.38 -4.08 22.52
CA LYS A 16 -17.30 -4.71 23.30
C LYS A 16 -17.07 -6.14 22.83
N PRO A 17 -16.03 -6.42 22.04
CA PRO A 17 -15.78 -7.75 21.47
C PRO A 17 -15.65 -8.86 22.53
N SER A 18 -15.04 -8.54 23.68
CA SER A 18 -14.78 -9.50 24.78
C SER A 18 -16.02 -9.90 25.57
N SER A 19 -17.07 -9.06 25.59
CA SER A 19 -18.33 -9.35 26.30
C SER A 19 -19.49 -9.70 25.38
N SER A 20 -19.24 -9.77 24.07
CA SER A 20 -20.27 -10.09 23.08
C SER A 20 -20.34 -11.61 22.92
N GLY A 21 -21.53 -12.19 23.15
CA GLY A 21 -21.75 -13.62 22.94
C GLY A 21 -21.50 -14.04 21.47
N PRO A 22 -21.22 -15.33 21.19
CA PRO A 22 -20.87 -15.81 19.84
C PRO A 22 -21.99 -15.60 18.79
N MET A 23 -23.23 -15.45 19.26
CA MET A 23 -24.40 -15.16 18.42
C MET A 23 -24.69 -13.66 18.27
N PHE A 24 -23.98 -12.79 18.99
CA PHE A 24 -24.15 -11.35 18.82
C PHE A 24 -23.74 -10.97 17.40
N ARG A 25 -24.56 -10.14 16.77
CA ARG A 25 -24.30 -9.55 15.47
C ARG A 25 -24.52 -8.05 15.62
N LEU A 26 -23.61 -7.25 15.07
CA LEU A 26 -23.88 -5.82 14.95
C LEU A 26 -25.18 -5.66 14.15
N GLN A 27 -26.01 -4.66 14.51
CA GLN A 27 -27.36 -4.56 13.97
C GLN A 27 -27.39 -4.45 12.43
N HIS A 28 -26.27 -4.06 11.83
CA HIS A 28 -26.11 -3.82 10.41
C HIS A 28 -25.08 -4.81 9.86
N SER A 29 -25.53 -5.75 9.02
CA SER A 29 -24.63 -6.76 8.47
C SER A 29 -23.80 -6.22 7.29
N CYS A 30 -24.07 -5.00 6.81
CA CYS A 30 -23.39 -4.38 5.67
C CYS A 30 -23.24 -2.86 5.91
N TYR A 31 -22.11 -2.40 6.43
CA TYR A 31 -21.86 -0.95 6.47
C TYR A 31 -21.42 -0.47 5.09
N MET A 32 -22.12 0.53 4.60
CA MET A 32 -22.07 0.93 3.19
C MET A 32 -22.06 2.44 3.05
N ILE A 33 -21.52 2.92 1.95
CA ILE A 33 -21.46 4.34 1.60
C ILE A 33 -22.01 4.50 0.19
N LEU A 34 -22.99 5.37 0.04
CA LEU A 34 -23.49 5.79 -1.26
C LEU A 34 -22.50 6.78 -1.85
N ILE A 35 -21.77 6.37 -2.88
CA ILE A 35 -20.76 7.21 -3.54
C ILE A 35 -21.29 7.90 -4.80
N GLY A 36 -22.48 7.52 -5.27
CA GLY A 36 -23.13 8.16 -6.40
C GLY A 36 -24.48 7.53 -6.74
N VAL A 37 -25.35 8.31 -7.37
CA VAL A 37 -26.62 7.84 -7.92
C VAL A 37 -26.71 8.30 -9.36
N LEU A 38 -27.05 7.37 -10.25
CA LEU A 38 -27.32 7.70 -11.64
C LEU A 38 -28.58 8.57 -11.75
N PRO A 39 -28.55 9.69 -12.50
CA PRO A 39 -29.75 10.50 -12.72
C PRO A 39 -30.86 9.69 -13.40
N THR A 40 -32.11 9.98 -13.02
CA THR A 40 -33.30 9.23 -13.42
C THR A 40 -33.43 9.10 -14.94
N GLU A 41 -33.05 10.12 -15.70
CA GLU A 41 -33.09 10.14 -17.16
C GLU A 41 -32.17 9.10 -17.83
N TYR A 42 -31.16 8.60 -17.11
CA TYR A 42 -30.24 7.58 -17.61
C TYR A 42 -30.58 6.16 -17.12
N LEU A 43 -31.52 6.00 -16.18
CA LEU A 43 -32.00 4.67 -15.76
C LEU A 43 -32.54 3.80 -16.92
N PRO A 44 -33.22 4.34 -17.95
CA PRO A 44 -33.64 3.56 -19.10
C PRO A 44 -32.47 2.92 -19.86
N ILE A 45 -31.25 3.47 -19.78
CA ILE A 45 -30.06 2.86 -20.39
C ILE A 45 -29.70 1.57 -19.66
N LEU A 46 -29.74 1.56 -18.32
CA LEU A 46 -29.51 0.35 -17.53
C LEU A 46 -30.57 -0.71 -17.85
N GLN A 47 -31.84 -0.33 -17.95
CA GLN A 47 -32.93 -1.23 -18.33
C GLN A 47 -32.72 -1.84 -19.72
N LYS A 48 -32.37 -1.02 -20.72
CA LYS A 48 -32.07 -1.49 -22.08
C LYS A 48 -30.86 -2.41 -22.15
N ILE A 49 -29.81 -2.16 -21.35
CA ILE A 49 -28.68 -3.09 -21.24
C ILE A 49 -29.19 -4.44 -20.70
N GLY A 50 -30.13 -4.41 -19.76
CA GLY A 50 -30.89 -5.57 -19.29
C GLY A 50 -31.56 -6.36 -20.41
N GLU A 51 -32.44 -5.69 -21.16
CA GLU A 51 -33.27 -6.25 -22.23
C GLU A 51 -32.43 -6.77 -23.40
N SER A 52 -31.36 -6.06 -23.78
CA SER A 52 -30.48 -6.44 -24.91
C SER A 52 -29.72 -7.76 -24.70
N GLN A 53 -29.77 -8.33 -23.50
CA GLN A 53 -29.14 -9.61 -23.16
C GLN A 53 -30.14 -10.75 -23.02
N GLU A 54 -31.41 -10.53 -23.37
CA GLU A 54 -32.44 -11.59 -23.33
C GLU A 54 -32.10 -12.76 -24.25
N VAL A 55 -32.34 -13.94 -23.70
CA VAL A 55 -32.17 -15.24 -24.34
C VAL A 55 -33.54 -15.67 -24.81
N MET A 56 -33.60 -16.15 -26.05
CA MET A 56 -34.69 -17.03 -26.46
C MET A 56 -34.61 -18.35 -25.69
N SER A 57 -35.12 -18.41 -24.46
CA SER A 57 -35.35 -19.68 -23.78
C SER A 57 -36.66 -19.65 -23.01
N THR A 58 -37.39 -20.76 -23.12
CA THR A 58 -38.82 -20.88 -22.78
C THR A 58 -39.06 -21.65 -21.47
N SER A 59 -38.11 -21.64 -20.52
CA SER A 59 -38.26 -22.38 -19.26
C SER A 59 -38.40 -21.45 -18.05
N GLU A 60 -39.28 -21.79 -17.09
CA GLU A 60 -39.56 -20.96 -15.90
C GLU A 60 -38.36 -20.82 -14.94
N ASP A 61 -37.31 -21.65 -15.07
CA ASP A 61 -36.01 -21.48 -14.37
C ASP A 61 -35.14 -20.33 -14.97
N ASP A 62 -35.59 -19.69 -16.06
CA ASP A 62 -34.80 -18.72 -16.83
C ASP A 62 -34.92 -17.25 -16.38
N GLU A 63 -35.88 -16.86 -15.54
CA GLU A 63 -36.06 -15.44 -15.17
C GLU A 63 -34.80 -14.84 -14.52
N ASN A 64 -34.03 -15.65 -13.79
CA ASN A 64 -32.76 -15.23 -13.20
C ASN A 64 -31.58 -15.20 -14.19
N GLN A 65 -31.67 -15.89 -15.33
CA GLN A 65 -30.55 -16.02 -16.26
C GLN A 65 -30.22 -14.69 -16.94
N ALA A 66 -31.23 -13.93 -17.38
CA ALA A 66 -31.03 -12.64 -18.02
C ALA A 66 -30.28 -11.66 -17.09
N GLU A 67 -30.68 -11.59 -15.83
CA GLU A 67 -30.07 -10.71 -14.83
C GLU A 67 -28.61 -11.11 -14.56
N TYR A 68 -28.34 -12.41 -14.44
CA TYR A 68 -26.98 -12.89 -14.30
C TYR A 68 -26.12 -12.54 -15.52
N LYS A 69 -26.64 -12.63 -16.74
CA LYS A 69 -25.89 -12.23 -17.95
C LYS A 69 -25.51 -10.75 -17.88
N VAL A 70 -26.44 -9.91 -17.48
CA VAL A 70 -26.22 -8.46 -17.37
C VAL A 70 -25.18 -8.15 -16.31
N LEU A 71 -25.22 -8.83 -15.16
CA LEU A 71 -24.19 -8.66 -14.12
C LEU A 71 -22.77 -9.03 -14.60
N LYS A 72 -22.65 -9.96 -15.56
CA LYS A 72 -21.36 -10.31 -16.17
C LYS A 72 -20.93 -9.30 -17.25
N SER A 73 -21.87 -8.57 -17.83
CA SER A 73 -21.64 -7.63 -18.92
C SER A 73 -20.99 -6.35 -18.45
N GLU A 74 -19.81 -6.01 -18.97
CA GLU A 74 -19.16 -4.71 -18.75
C GLU A 74 -19.88 -3.56 -19.43
N LYS A 75 -20.82 -3.82 -20.36
CA LYS A 75 -21.59 -2.75 -20.99
C LYS A 75 -22.32 -1.91 -19.94
N VAL A 76 -22.64 -2.48 -18.78
CA VAL A 76 -23.22 -1.74 -17.64
C VAL A 76 -22.31 -0.61 -17.16
N GLU A 77 -20.99 -0.75 -17.28
CA GLU A 77 -20.02 0.28 -16.86
C GLU A 77 -19.94 1.45 -17.84
N SER A 78 -20.52 1.31 -19.04
CA SER A 78 -20.65 2.45 -19.97
C SER A 78 -21.46 3.60 -19.36
N ILE A 79 -22.29 3.30 -18.35
CA ILE A 79 -23.12 4.24 -17.63
C ILE A 79 -22.31 5.19 -16.74
N LEU A 80 -21.07 4.85 -16.41
CA LEU A 80 -20.22 5.64 -15.50
C LEU A 80 -20.04 7.09 -15.98
N LYS A 81 -19.98 7.33 -17.30
CA LYS A 81 -19.88 8.68 -17.89
C LYS A 81 -21.08 9.58 -17.63
N HIS A 82 -22.23 8.99 -17.26
CA HIS A 82 -23.48 9.70 -17.00
C HIS A 82 -23.69 10.02 -15.53
N PHE A 83 -22.78 9.57 -14.65
CA PHE A 83 -22.77 10.07 -13.28
C PHE A 83 -22.43 11.56 -13.32
N PRO A 84 -23.21 12.40 -12.63
CA PRO A 84 -22.95 13.82 -12.60
C PRO A 84 -21.54 14.03 -12.04
N SER A 85 -20.72 14.77 -12.77
CA SER A 85 -19.61 15.50 -12.17
C SER A 85 -20.25 16.48 -11.20
N GLN A 86 -20.43 16.08 -9.95
CA GLN A 86 -21.02 16.94 -8.94
C GLN A 86 -20.16 18.21 -8.81
N GLY A 87 -20.67 19.29 -9.41
CA GLY A 87 -20.24 20.66 -9.19
C GLY A 87 -18.79 21.00 -9.52
N GLN A 88 -18.49 22.29 -9.45
CA GLN A 88 -17.10 22.77 -9.39
C GLN A 88 -16.40 22.11 -8.18
N SER A 89 -15.08 22.00 -8.22
CA SER A 89 -14.19 21.47 -7.16
C SER A 89 -14.68 21.67 -5.73
N GLU A 90 -15.29 22.82 -5.44
CA GLU A 90 -15.80 23.22 -4.12
C GLU A 90 -17.08 22.48 -3.69
N GLU A 91 -18.01 22.16 -4.59
CA GLU A 91 -19.17 21.31 -4.30
C GLU A 91 -18.77 19.84 -4.16
N LEU A 92 -17.79 19.37 -4.93
CA LEU A 92 -17.20 18.05 -4.72
C LEU A 92 -16.42 18.00 -3.40
N GLU A 93 -15.72 19.07 -3.00
CA GLU A 93 -15.07 19.18 -1.70
C GLU A 93 -16.07 19.29 -0.55
N ASN A 94 -17.18 20.01 -0.73
CA ASN A 94 -18.25 20.10 0.26
C ASN A 94 -19.06 18.80 0.32
N ALA A 95 -19.32 18.14 -0.81
CA ALA A 95 -19.86 16.79 -0.85
C ALA A 95 -18.85 15.77 -0.33
N ARG A 96 -17.53 15.95 -0.45
CA ARG A 96 -16.53 15.13 0.26
C ARG A 96 -16.58 15.35 1.78
N LYS A 97 -16.91 16.57 2.23
CA LYS A 97 -17.12 16.91 3.65
C LYS A 97 -18.47 16.41 4.20
N ILE A 98 -19.49 16.25 3.35
CA ILE A 98 -20.87 15.89 3.76
C ILE A 98 -21.23 14.42 3.41
N TYR A 99 -20.72 13.90 2.28
CA TYR A 99 -20.99 12.60 1.65
C TYR A 99 -19.72 12.03 0.94
N PHE A 100 -18.64 11.94 1.70
CA PHE A 100 -17.51 11.02 1.58
C PHE A 100 -17.36 10.17 0.29
N VAL A 101 -16.35 10.50 -0.53
CA VAL A 101 -15.63 9.49 -1.32
C VAL A 101 -14.52 8.96 -0.43
N TYR A 102 -14.69 7.75 0.12
CA TYR A 102 -13.63 7.12 0.92
C TYR A 102 -12.50 6.71 -0.02
N GLU A 103 -11.37 7.42 0.04
CA GLU A 103 -10.14 6.94 -0.58
C GLU A 103 -9.72 5.68 0.17
N ASP A 104 -9.48 4.60 -0.57
CA ASP A 104 -9.00 3.36 -0.01
C ASP A 104 -7.52 3.48 0.33
N ASN A 105 -7.28 4.02 1.53
CA ASN A 105 -6.00 4.04 2.20
C ASN A 105 -5.91 2.92 3.26
N PHE A 106 -6.77 1.89 3.16
CA PHE A 106 -6.90 0.89 4.21
C PHE A 106 -5.58 0.14 4.43
N ASN A 107 -4.98 -0.38 3.36
CA ASN A 107 -3.77 -1.18 3.48
C ASN A 107 -2.55 -0.36 3.89
N SER A 108 -2.42 0.88 3.41
CA SER A 108 -1.31 1.77 3.77
C SER A 108 -1.38 2.14 5.25
N SER A 109 -2.57 2.46 5.77
CA SER A 109 -2.78 2.71 7.20
C SER A 109 -2.53 1.47 8.05
N LEU A 110 -2.96 0.29 7.61
CA LEU A 110 -2.62 -0.96 8.30
C LEU A 110 -1.11 -1.15 8.40
N VAL A 111 -0.38 -0.97 7.30
CA VAL A 111 1.09 -1.12 7.29
C VAL A 111 1.74 -0.10 8.23
N ASN A 112 1.24 1.14 8.28
CA ASN A 112 1.77 2.18 9.17
C ASN A 112 1.49 1.90 10.66
N MET A 113 0.39 1.23 10.98
CA MET A 113 0.02 0.86 12.35
C MET A 113 0.81 -0.34 12.89
N ILE A 114 1.32 -1.20 12.00
CA ILE A 114 2.10 -2.37 12.41
C ILE A 114 3.53 -1.95 12.71
N GLU A 115 3.88 -1.99 14.00
CA GLU A 115 5.27 -1.86 14.47
C GLU A 115 6.20 -2.85 13.75
N LYS A 116 7.46 -2.45 13.52
CA LYS A 116 8.53 -3.38 13.16
C LYS A 116 8.60 -4.47 14.25
N GLY A 117 8.26 -5.71 13.92
CA GLY A 117 8.23 -6.82 14.88
C GLY A 117 6.88 -7.55 15.03
N SER A 118 5.95 -7.40 14.08
CA SER A 118 4.81 -8.34 13.98
C SER A 118 5.32 -9.78 13.82
N SER A 119 4.77 -10.68 14.64
CA SER A 119 5.13 -12.10 14.66
C SER A 119 3.88 -12.96 14.81
N TYR A 120 4.03 -14.25 14.47
CA TYR A 120 2.95 -15.21 14.64
C TYR A 120 2.53 -15.34 16.11
N GLU A 121 3.48 -15.29 17.05
CA GLU A 121 3.18 -15.32 18.49
C GLU A 121 2.43 -14.07 18.96
N LYS A 122 2.82 -12.88 18.48
CA LYS A 122 2.08 -11.63 18.79
C LYS A 122 0.64 -11.71 18.24
N LEU A 123 0.46 -12.21 17.02
CA LEU A 123 -0.87 -12.44 16.45
C LEU A 123 -1.71 -13.38 17.33
N LYS A 124 -1.16 -14.54 17.72
CA LYS A 124 -1.87 -15.50 18.59
C LYS A 124 -2.24 -14.87 19.93
N ALA A 125 -1.34 -14.12 20.56
CA ALA A 125 -1.60 -13.45 21.84
C ALA A 125 -2.76 -12.46 21.73
N VAL A 126 -2.79 -11.64 20.67
CA VAL A 126 -3.89 -10.71 20.42
C VAL A 126 -5.19 -11.47 20.12
N CYS A 127 -5.19 -12.46 19.23
CA CYS A 127 -6.37 -13.28 18.94
C CYS A 127 -6.93 -13.96 20.20
N ARG A 128 -6.06 -14.47 21.09
CA ARG A 128 -6.46 -15.06 22.38
C ARG A 128 -7.25 -14.04 23.22
N LYS A 129 -6.78 -12.80 23.35
CA LYS A 129 -7.50 -11.74 24.07
C LYS A 129 -8.93 -11.54 23.53
N TYR A 130 -9.12 -11.66 22.22
CA TYR A 130 -10.44 -11.52 21.57
C TYR A 130 -11.35 -12.76 21.70
N GLU A 131 -10.78 -13.94 21.89
CA GLU A 131 -11.53 -15.18 22.17
C GLU A 131 -11.97 -15.30 23.64
N GLN A 132 -11.34 -14.55 24.54
CA GLN A 132 -11.65 -14.58 25.96
C GLN A 132 -13.09 -14.12 26.22
N THR A 133 -13.98 -15.09 26.40
CA THR A 133 -15.41 -14.94 26.63
C THR A 133 -15.84 -15.88 27.76
N ASP A 134 -16.81 -15.47 28.56
CA ASP A 134 -17.26 -16.25 29.72
C ASP A 134 -17.83 -17.62 29.28
N GLY A 135 -17.34 -18.69 29.90
CA GLY A 135 -17.82 -20.06 29.66
C GLY A 135 -17.22 -20.77 28.44
N VAL A 136 -16.29 -20.14 27.72
CA VAL A 136 -15.58 -20.77 26.59
C VAL A 136 -14.19 -21.23 27.00
N ASN A 137 -13.81 -22.47 26.65
CA ASN A 137 -12.45 -22.95 26.81
C ASN A 137 -11.56 -22.35 25.72
N ILE A 138 -10.87 -21.26 26.08
CA ILE A 138 -10.03 -20.50 25.17
C ILE A 138 -8.90 -21.31 24.54
N ASP A 139 -8.33 -22.28 25.26
CA ASP A 139 -7.24 -23.12 24.76
C ASP A 139 -7.74 -24.05 23.66
N GLU A 140 -8.98 -24.54 23.77
CA GLU A 140 -9.62 -25.38 22.76
C GLU A 140 -9.90 -24.60 21.48
N VAL A 141 -10.47 -23.39 21.59
CA VAL A 141 -10.75 -22.52 20.43
C VAL A 141 -9.46 -22.12 19.72
N MET A 142 -8.42 -21.71 20.47
CA MET A 142 -7.13 -21.36 19.88
C MET A 142 -6.44 -22.57 19.22
N ALA A 143 -6.58 -23.77 19.80
CA ALA A 143 -6.06 -25.00 19.22
C ALA A 143 -6.81 -25.38 17.93
N GLU A 144 -8.11 -25.13 17.83
CA GLU A 144 -8.89 -25.32 16.59
C GLU A 144 -8.35 -24.42 15.47
N HIS A 145 -8.16 -23.13 15.76
CA HIS A 145 -7.60 -22.18 14.78
C HIS A 145 -6.20 -22.57 14.33
N GLU A 146 -5.34 -23.00 15.26
CA GLU A 146 -3.99 -23.44 14.94
C GLU A 146 -3.99 -24.74 14.13
N SER A 147 -4.84 -25.70 14.49
CA SER A 147 -5.02 -26.95 13.73
C SER A 147 -5.42 -26.64 12.29
N ARG A 148 -6.39 -25.74 12.09
CA ARG A 148 -6.83 -25.34 10.75
C ARG A 148 -5.74 -24.60 9.97
N ALA A 149 -5.01 -23.70 10.63
CA ALA A 149 -3.88 -23.00 10.03
C ALA A 149 -2.78 -23.98 9.58
N ASN A 150 -2.46 -24.98 10.41
CA ASN A 150 -1.45 -26.00 10.10
C ASN A 150 -1.83 -26.89 8.90
N GLN A 151 -3.12 -27.04 8.60
CA GLN A 151 -3.57 -27.77 7.41
C GLN A 151 -3.38 -26.98 6.11
N SER A 152 -3.40 -25.65 6.16
CA SER A 152 -3.49 -24.78 4.97
C SER A 152 -2.28 -23.87 4.74
N TYR A 153 -1.41 -23.66 5.73
CA TYR A 153 -0.25 -22.74 5.61
C TYR A 153 0.72 -23.10 4.49
N SER A 154 0.79 -24.38 4.08
CA SER A 154 1.66 -24.84 2.99
C SER A 154 1.38 -24.10 1.68
N GLN A 155 0.14 -23.68 1.45
CA GLN A 155 -0.24 -22.89 0.27
C GLN A 155 0.45 -21.53 0.23
N PHE A 156 0.57 -20.86 1.39
CA PHE A 156 1.31 -19.62 1.53
C PHE A 156 2.83 -19.85 1.51
N LYS A 157 3.31 -20.94 2.12
CA LYS A 157 4.73 -21.34 2.06
C LYS A 157 5.21 -21.49 0.62
N ASN A 158 4.38 -22.06 -0.26
CA ASN A 158 4.67 -22.24 -1.69
C ASN A 158 4.78 -20.90 -2.46
N LYS A 159 4.48 -19.76 -1.83
CA LYS A 159 4.68 -18.41 -2.36
C LYS A 159 6.00 -17.76 -1.89
N ASN A 160 6.96 -18.56 -1.44
CA ASN A 160 8.27 -18.14 -0.90
C ASN A 160 8.18 -17.35 0.41
N LEU A 161 7.16 -17.61 1.22
CA LEU A 161 7.03 -17.05 2.56
C LEU A 161 7.74 -17.91 3.60
N SER A 162 8.18 -17.29 4.69
CA SER A 162 8.70 -18.04 5.84
C SER A 162 7.59 -18.91 6.44
N ILE A 163 7.97 -19.99 7.14
CA ILE A 163 6.98 -20.87 7.78
C ILE A 163 6.13 -20.10 8.79
N GLU A 164 6.75 -19.24 9.60
CA GLU A 164 6.03 -18.44 10.59
C GLU A 164 5.04 -17.48 9.95
N GLU A 165 5.45 -16.79 8.89
CA GLU A 165 4.58 -15.86 8.17
C GLU A 165 3.43 -16.61 7.50
N ALA A 166 3.71 -17.71 6.80
CA ALA A 166 2.69 -18.54 6.19
C ALA A 166 1.66 -19.06 7.21
N LYS A 167 2.10 -19.44 8.42
CA LYS A 167 1.21 -19.81 9.53
C LYS A 167 0.38 -18.63 10.01
N ALA A 168 0.97 -17.44 10.18
CA ALA A 168 0.24 -16.25 10.58
C ALA A 168 -0.87 -15.87 9.58
N LEU A 169 -0.60 -16.00 8.28
CA LEU A 169 -1.59 -15.76 7.22
C LEU A 169 -2.73 -16.79 7.23
N ALA A 170 -2.43 -18.07 7.38
CA ALA A 170 -3.47 -19.09 7.48
C ALA A 170 -4.30 -18.95 8.77
N PHE A 171 -3.64 -18.62 9.88
CA PHE A 171 -4.26 -18.43 11.18
C PHE A 171 -5.19 -17.22 11.20
N SER A 172 -4.83 -16.10 10.57
CA SER A 172 -5.71 -14.92 10.51
C SER A 172 -7.03 -15.19 9.77
N ILE A 173 -7.00 -16.01 8.70
CA ILE A 173 -8.23 -16.42 7.99
C ILE A 173 -9.04 -17.40 8.85
N SER A 174 -8.40 -18.37 9.50
CA SER A 174 -9.10 -19.27 10.42
C SER A 174 -9.75 -18.50 11.57
N PHE A 175 -9.06 -17.53 12.17
CA PHE A 175 -9.61 -16.66 13.20
C PHE A 175 -10.82 -15.86 12.67
N TYR A 176 -10.72 -15.26 11.47
CA TYR A 176 -11.81 -14.53 10.83
C TYR A 176 -13.06 -15.39 10.64
N THR A 177 -12.88 -16.61 10.10
CA THR A 177 -13.97 -17.53 9.78
C THR A 177 -14.51 -18.28 11.01
N GLY A 178 -13.91 -18.10 12.19
CA GLY A 178 -14.45 -18.58 13.47
C GLY A 178 -15.60 -17.72 13.98
N ALA A 179 -15.66 -17.49 15.28
CA ALA A 179 -16.72 -16.70 15.91
C ALA A 179 -16.50 -15.18 15.82
N LYS A 180 -15.43 -14.70 15.16
CA LYS A 180 -14.92 -13.31 15.30
C LYS A 180 -14.82 -12.51 14.00
N SER A 181 -15.57 -12.90 12.97
CA SER A 181 -15.72 -12.09 11.75
C SER A 181 -16.23 -10.67 12.04
N GLU A 182 -17.11 -10.51 13.03
CA GLU A 182 -17.62 -9.20 13.49
C GLU A 182 -16.52 -8.32 14.09
N THR A 183 -15.58 -8.90 14.86
CA THR A 183 -14.43 -8.17 15.41
C THR A 183 -13.56 -7.60 14.30
N CYS A 184 -13.22 -8.43 13.30
CA CYS A 184 -12.42 -8.00 12.15
C CYS A 184 -13.17 -6.93 11.32
N SER A 185 -14.49 -7.10 11.18
CA SER A 185 -15.34 -6.15 10.45
C SER A 185 -15.44 -4.82 11.18
N ARG A 186 -15.58 -4.80 12.52
CA ARG A 186 -15.51 -3.57 13.33
C ARG A 186 -14.16 -2.89 13.20
N GLY A 187 -13.06 -3.63 13.36
CA GLY A 187 -11.71 -3.07 13.26
C GLY A 187 -11.48 -2.42 11.90
N ALA A 188 -11.93 -3.07 10.82
CA ALA A 188 -11.85 -2.51 9.48
C ALA A 188 -12.61 -1.19 9.34
N ARG A 189 -13.83 -1.12 9.90
CA ARG A 189 -14.66 0.10 9.87
C ARG A 189 -14.03 1.24 10.67
N LEU A 190 -13.59 0.97 11.90
CA LEU A 190 -12.95 1.99 12.74
C LEU A 190 -11.71 2.56 12.04
N LEU A 191 -10.90 1.71 11.41
CA LEU A 191 -9.76 2.17 10.65
C LEU A 191 -10.18 3.02 9.43
N ALA A 192 -11.22 2.60 8.71
CA ALA A 192 -11.76 3.39 7.61
C ALA A 192 -12.21 4.78 8.09
N HIS A 193 -12.98 4.89 9.18
CA HIS A 193 -13.43 6.18 9.72
C HIS A 193 -12.26 7.06 10.20
N ARG A 194 -11.27 6.48 10.92
CA ARG A 194 -10.07 7.20 11.38
C ARG A 194 -9.30 7.82 10.22
N ASN A 195 -9.06 7.04 9.16
CA ASN A 195 -8.33 7.49 7.97
C ASN A 195 -8.99 8.66 7.26
N HIS A 196 -10.26 8.89 7.56
CA HIS A 196 -11.10 9.90 6.97
C HIS A 196 -11.31 11.12 7.89
N GLY A 197 -10.52 11.21 8.97
CA GLY A 197 -10.49 12.35 9.88
C GLY A 197 -11.62 12.36 10.91
N GLU A 198 -12.35 11.25 11.05
CA GLU A 198 -13.37 11.12 12.08
C GLU A 198 -12.73 10.81 13.43
N ALA A 199 -13.16 11.54 14.47
CA ALA A 199 -12.66 11.34 15.81
C ALA A 199 -13.18 10.02 16.38
N ILE A 200 -12.26 9.18 16.82
CA ILE A 200 -12.52 7.93 17.54
C ILE A 200 -12.04 8.12 18.98
N GLU A 201 -12.74 7.53 19.95
CA GLU A 201 -12.34 7.62 21.36
C GLU A 201 -10.95 7.01 21.58
N GLU A 202 -10.11 7.63 22.41
CA GLU A 202 -8.70 7.26 22.62
C GLU A 202 -8.53 5.79 23.04
N GLN A 203 -9.38 5.30 23.95
CA GLN A 203 -9.38 3.90 24.38
C GLN A 203 -9.59 2.92 23.21
N ILE A 204 -10.39 3.30 22.22
CA ILE A 204 -10.66 2.50 21.03
C ILE A 204 -9.49 2.58 20.06
N GLU A 205 -8.76 3.70 20.02
CA GLU A 205 -7.56 3.83 19.22
C GLU A 205 -6.45 2.88 19.70
N GLU A 206 -6.24 2.76 21.01
CA GLU A 206 -5.31 1.77 21.60
C GLU A 206 -5.73 0.33 21.25
N GLU A 207 -7.01 0.00 21.45
CA GLU A 207 -7.56 -1.31 21.09
C GLU A 207 -7.35 -1.61 19.60
N MET A 208 -7.60 -0.64 18.73
CA MET A 208 -7.47 -0.79 17.29
C MET A 208 -6.00 -0.93 16.86
N ASN A 209 -5.08 -0.22 17.51
CA ASN A 209 -3.63 -0.39 17.27
C ASN A 209 -3.17 -1.81 17.66
N GLU A 210 -3.67 -2.35 18.77
CA GLU A 210 -3.39 -3.74 19.16
C GLU A 210 -4.00 -4.74 18.17
N ALA A 211 -5.25 -4.52 17.75
CA ALA A 211 -5.97 -5.39 16.82
C ALA A 211 -5.48 -5.31 15.36
N ALA A 212 -4.74 -4.26 15.00
CA ALA A 212 -4.26 -4.03 13.64
C ALA A 212 -3.49 -5.22 13.09
N ILE A 213 -2.79 -5.99 13.95
CA ILE A 213 -2.04 -7.19 13.54
C ILE A 213 -2.93 -8.27 12.93
N ILE A 214 -4.18 -8.41 13.41
CA ILE A 214 -5.15 -9.35 12.86
C ILE A 214 -5.53 -8.91 11.45
N LEU A 215 -5.89 -7.64 11.29
CA LEU A 215 -6.29 -7.07 10.00
C LEU A 215 -5.14 -7.09 8.98
N TYR A 216 -3.93 -6.78 9.42
CA TYR A 216 -2.72 -6.83 8.60
C TYR A 216 -2.49 -8.22 8.02
N TYR A 217 -2.45 -9.26 8.87
CA TYR A 217 -2.24 -10.62 8.39
C TYR A 217 -3.42 -11.13 7.58
N LEU A 218 -4.66 -10.73 7.89
CA LEU A 218 -5.83 -11.09 7.09
C LEU A 218 -5.76 -10.48 5.68
N VAL A 219 -5.56 -9.17 5.56
CA VAL A 219 -5.42 -8.50 4.27
C VAL A 219 -4.24 -9.05 3.47
N LYS A 220 -3.10 -9.27 4.14
CA LYS A 220 -1.93 -9.87 3.50
C LYS A 220 -2.24 -11.28 3.01
N ALA A 221 -2.97 -12.10 3.77
CA ALA A 221 -3.32 -13.45 3.34
C ALA A 221 -4.23 -13.41 2.10
N LEU A 222 -5.22 -12.51 2.11
CA LEU A 222 -6.13 -12.28 0.99
C LEU A 222 -5.42 -11.75 -0.26
N SER A 223 -4.31 -11.01 -0.13
CA SER A 223 -3.55 -10.56 -1.31
C SER A 223 -2.85 -11.72 -2.03
N TYR A 224 -2.47 -12.79 -1.32
CA TYR A 224 -1.88 -14.01 -1.91
C TYR A 224 -2.90 -14.96 -2.53
N ILE A 225 -4.19 -14.76 -2.25
CA ILE A 225 -5.27 -15.58 -2.81
C ILE A 225 -5.73 -14.97 -4.14
N PRO A 226 -5.87 -15.78 -5.22
CA PRO A 226 -6.33 -15.30 -6.52
C PRO A 226 -7.71 -14.65 -6.49
N PHE A 227 -7.97 -13.76 -7.45
CA PHE A 227 -9.28 -13.14 -7.60
C PHE A 227 -10.31 -14.15 -8.08
N TYR A 228 -11.52 -14.09 -7.56
CA TYR A 228 -12.66 -14.85 -8.07
C TYR A 228 -13.52 -13.99 -9.00
N TRP A 229 -13.56 -14.37 -10.27
CA TRP A 229 -14.40 -13.74 -11.30
C TRP A 229 -15.65 -14.57 -11.52
N GLY A 230 -16.71 -14.25 -10.80
CA GLY A 230 -17.92 -15.05 -10.88
C GLY A 230 -19.02 -14.63 -9.93
N TYR A 231 -20.11 -15.36 -9.99
CA TYR A 231 -21.28 -15.08 -9.16
C TYR A 231 -21.06 -15.52 -7.73
N VAL A 232 -21.53 -14.69 -6.80
CA VAL A 232 -21.65 -15.00 -5.39
C VAL A 232 -23.01 -14.53 -4.87
N THR A 233 -23.46 -15.12 -3.77
CA THR A 233 -24.66 -14.67 -3.06
C THR A 233 -24.36 -14.33 -1.61
N ARG A 234 -25.03 -13.31 -1.07
CA ARG A 234 -24.94 -12.94 0.35
C ARG A 234 -26.33 -12.65 0.89
N ALA A 235 -26.69 -13.29 1.99
CA ALA A 235 -27.91 -13.00 2.71
C ALA A 235 -27.60 -12.13 3.93
N CYS A 236 -28.38 -11.08 4.16
CA CYS A 236 -28.20 -10.17 5.29
C CYS A 236 -29.52 -9.56 5.75
N GLN A 237 -29.50 -9.00 6.96
CA GLN A 237 -30.61 -8.20 7.46
C GLN A 237 -30.29 -6.73 7.19
N LEU A 238 -31.16 -6.05 6.43
CA LEU A 238 -31.10 -4.60 6.22
C LEU A 238 -32.32 -3.91 6.83
N THR A 239 -32.15 -2.69 7.31
CA THR A 239 -33.28 -1.82 7.68
C THR A 239 -33.95 -1.25 6.43
N MET A 240 -35.13 -0.64 6.59
CA MET A 240 -35.81 0.02 5.48
C MET A 240 -35.01 1.21 4.94
N GLU A 241 -34.33 1.95 5.81
CA GLU A 241 -33.47 3.07 5.47
C GLU A 241 -32.27 2.63 4.63
N GLU A 242 -31.64 1.52 4.99
CA GLU A 242 -30.54 0.94 4.21
C GLU A 242 -31.01 0.45 2.84
N LEU A 243 -32.19 -0.18 2.78
CA LEU A 243 -32.78 -0.65 1.53
C LEU A 243 -33.05 0.49 0.54
N LEU A 244 -33.35 1.70 1.02
CA LEU A 244 -33.55 2.88 0.15
C LEU A 244 -32.28 3.31 -0.60
N ILE A 245 -31.10 2.89 -0.13
CA ILE A 245 -29.82 3.19 -0.78
C ILE A 245 -29.59 2.27 -1.99
N TYR A 246 -30.03 1.00 -1.89
CA TYR A 246 -29.90 0.00 -2.94
C TYR A 246 -30.98 0.12 -4.02
N VAL A 247 -30.98 1.24 -4.73
CA VAL A 247 -31.81 1.45 -5.92
C VAL A 247 -30.99 1.26 -7.20
N PRO A 248 -31.62 0.83 -8.31
CA PRO A 248 -30.94 0.76 -9.61
C PRO A 248 -30.20 2.07 -9.94
N GLY A 249 -28.95 1.96 -10.36
CA GLY A 249 -28.08 3.11 -10.65
C GLY A 249 -27.32 3.66 -9.45
N SER A 250 -27.51 3.12 -8.24
CA SER A 250 -26.66 3.46 -7.08
C SER A 250 -25.27 2.83 -7.20
N LEU A 251 -24.25 3.60 -6.82
CA LEU A 251 -22.89 3.14 -6.57
C LEU A 251 -22.66 3.10 -5.07
N ILE A 252 -22.28 1.92 -4.57
CA ILE A 252 -22.20 1.64 -3.14
C ILE A 252 -20.85 1.01 -2.82
N THR A 253 -20.16 1.55 -1.82
CA THR A 253 -18.92 0.99 -1.29
C THR A 253 -19.19 0.33 0.05
N TRP A 254 -18.73 -0.91 0.23
CA TRP A 254 -18.74 -1.59 1.53
C TRP A 254 -17.44 -1.31 2.27
N ILE A 255 -17.50 -0.73 3.47
CA ILE A 255 -16.32 -0.30 4.25
C ILE A 255 -15.83 -1.36 5.25
N GLN A 256 -16.16 -2.62 5.02
CA GLN A 256 -15.85 -3.74 5.89
C GLN A 256 -15.56 -5.00 5.06
N PHE A 257 -14.97 -6.00 5.71
CA PHE A 257 -14.95 -7.35 5.16
C PHE A 257 -16.38 -7.86 4.95
N SER A 258 -16.63 -8.45 3.78
CA SER A 258 -17.97 -8.96 3.45
C SER A 258 -17.89 -10.37 2.88
N SER A 259 -18.40 -11.33 3.63
CA SER A 259 -18.48 -12.74 3.24
C SER A 259 -19.61 -13.01 2.26
N SER A 260 -19.40 -13.87 1.27
CA SER A 260 -20.43 -14.34 0.36
C SER A 260 -20.24 -15.81 0.06
N LYS A 261 -21.29 -16.51 -0.38
CA LYS A 261 -21.20 -17.89 -0.87
C LYS A 261 -20.90 -17.90 -2.36
N LYS A 262 -19.95 -18.71 -2.79
CA LYS A 262 -19.66 -18.94 -4.21
C LYS A 262 -20.86 -19.53 -4.95
N GLY A 263 -21.14 -19.01 -6.14
CA GLY A 263 -22.17 -19.51 -7.05
C GLY A 263 -23.47 -18.72 -7.05
N LYS A 264 -24.43 -19.19 -7.86
CA LYS A 264 -25.73 -18.52 -8.10
C LYS A 264 -26.84 -18.98 -7.15
N LYS A 265 -26.66 -20.13 -6.50
CA LYS A 265 -27.66 -20.67 -5.57
C LYS A 265 -27.62 -19.82 -4.31
N ALA A 266 -28.79 -19.35 -3.88
CA ALA A 266 -28.93 -18.72 -2.58
C ALA A 266 -28.48 -19.70 -1.49
N VAL A 267 -28.07 -19.17 -0.34
CA VAL A 267 -27.80 -19.97 0.85
C VAL A 267 -29.11 -20.66 1.26
N GLY A 268 -29.27 -21.92 0.84
CA GLY A 268 -30.54 -22.65 0.90
C GLY A 268 -30.84 -23.34 2.24
N SER A 269 -30.00 -23.16 3.26
CA SER A 269 -30.15 -23.86 4.53
C SER A 269 -29.38 -23.17 5.67
N GLY A 270 -30.00 -23.04 6.85
CA GLY A 270 -29.33 -22.67 8.10
C GLY A 270 -29.59 -21.22 8.58
N ALA A 271 -28.60 -20.65 9.29
CA ALA A 271 -28.68 -19.38 10.05
C ALA A 271 -28.90 -18.09 9.24
N PHE A 272 -29.17 -18.21 7.94
CA PHE A 272 -29.32 -17.07 7.01
C PHE A 272 -30.65 -17.08 6.25
N SER A 273 -31.51 -18.09 6.47
CA SER A 273 -32.79 -18.22 5.76
C SER A 273 -33.84 -17.18 6.16
N ASP A 274 -33.71 -16.61 7.35
CA ASP A 274 -34.58 -15.62 7.98
C ASP A 274 -34.23 -14.17 7.59
N ARG A 275 -33.13 -13.97 6.87
CA ARG A 275 -32.65 -12.65 6.45
C ARG A 275 -33.56 -12.03 5.40
N ASN A 276 -33.88 -10.75 5.57
CA ASN A 276 -34.82 -10.05 4.68
C ASN A 276 -34.22 -9.66 3.31
N THR A 277 -32.90 -9.78 3.12
CA THR A 277 -32.23 -9.33 1.90
C THR A 277 -31.28 -10.40 1.35
N LEU A 278 -31.33 -10.62 0.05
CA LEU A 278 -30.42 -11.46 -0.72
C LEU A 278 -29.71 -10.63 -1.80
N PHE A 279 -28.40 -10.52 -1.69
CA PHE A 279 -27.54 -9.99 -2.74
C PHE A 279 -27.14 -11.07 -3.73
N LYS A 280 -27.24 -10.75 -5.02
CA LYS A 280 -26.66 -11.50 -6.14
C LYS A 280 -25.59 -10.64 -6.78
N ILE A 281 -24.34 -11.08 -6.70
CA ILE A 281 -23.18 -10.25 -7.00
C ILE A 281 -22.35 -10.92 -8.08
N PHE A 282 -21.91 -10.17 -9.09
CA PHE A 282 -20.78 -10.57 -9.91
C PHE A 282 -19.49 -9.98 -9.34
N SER A 283 -18.62 -10.85 -8.83
CA SER A 283 -17.36 -10.51 -8.15
C SER A 283 -16.23 -10.33 -9.16
N LEU A 284 -15.35 -9.36 -8.91
CA LEU A 284 -14.12 -9.10 -9.66
C LEU A 284 -12.86 -9.27 -8.80
N THR A 285 -12.94 -8.95 -7.51
CA THR A 285 -11.82 -9.02 -6.57
C THR A 285 -12.17 -9.77 -5.29
N GLY A 286 -13.28 -10.51 -5.25
CA GLY A 286 -13.54 -11.43 -4.13
C GLY A 286 -12.46 -12.53 -4.04
N ARG A 287 -12.18 -13.03 -2.83
CA ARG A 287 -11.17 -14.06 -2.58
C ARG A 287 -11.82 -15.36 -2.09
N PRO A 288 -11.69 -16.48 -2.80
CA PRO A 288 -12.23 -17.75 -2.34
C PRO A 288 -11.36 -18.27 -1.17
N ILE A 289 -11.96 -18.38 0.02
CA ILE A 289 -11.24 -18.74 1.26
C ILE A 289 -11.61 -20.13 1.80
N LYS A 290 -12.35 -20.93 1.03
CA LYS A 290 -12.77 -22.29 1.37
C LYS A 290 -11.65 -23.15 1.98
N GLU A 291 -10.46 -23.07 1.41
CA GLU A 291 -9.32 -23.94 1.80
C GLU A 291 -8.71 -23.54 3.15
N PHE A 292 -9.02 -22.34 3.64
CA PHE A 292 -8.50 -21.77 4.89
C PHE A 292 -9.58 -21.64 5.98
N SER A 293 -10.86 -21.57 5.58
CA SER A 293 -12.00 -21.36 6.46
C SER A 293 -12.24 -22.51 7.42
N ASN A 294 -12.70 -22.24 8.64
CA ASN A 294 -13.19 -23.28 9.57
C ASN A 294 -14.46 -23.99 9.05
N TYR A 295 -15.17 -23.37 8.09
CA TYR A 295 -16.40 -23.90 7.50
C TYR A 295 -16.25 -24.05 5.98
N PRO A 296 -15.48 -25.06 5.51
CA PRO A 296 -15.20 -25.23 4.08
C PRO A 296 -16.45 -25.44 3.21
N ASP A 297 -17.54 -25.95 3.78
CA ASP A 297 -18.81 -26.18 3.08
C ASP A 297 -19.55 -24.88 2.74
N GLU A 298 -19.18 -23.76 3.37
CA GLU A 298 -19.72 -22.45 3.02
C GLU A 298 -19.28 -22.02 1.62
N ASP A 299 -18.15 -22.52 1.12
CA ASP A 299 -17.52 -22.12 -0.15
C ASP A 299 -17.42 -20.59 -0.24
N GLU A 300 -16.86 -20.02 0.82
CA GLU A 300 -16.87 -18.59 1.08
C GLU A 300 -15.96 -17.82 0.12
N VAL A 301 -16.47 -16.71 -0.40
CA VAL A 301 -15.75 -15.67 -1.13
C VAL A 301 -15.79 -14.40 -0.30
N LEU A 302 -14.62 -13.93 0.12
CA LEU A 302 -14.47 -12.76 0.98
C LEU A 302 -14.10 -11.52 0.16
N PHE A 303 -14.87 -10.44 0.34
CA PHE A 303 -14.54 -9.12 -0.19
C PHE A 303 -13.74 -8.32 0.86
N LEU A 304 -12.72 -7.61 0.39
CA LEU A 304 -11.97 -6.65 1.19
C LEU A 304 -12.83 -5.40 1.50
N PRO A 305 -12.52 -4.66 2.58
CA PRO A 305 -13.04 -3.31 2.77
C PRO A 305 -12.81 -2.44 1.53
N HIS A 306 -13.69 -1.47 1.32
CA HIS A 306 -13.74 -0.58 0.16
C HIS A 306 -14.14 -1.22 -1.19
N SER A 307 -14.62 -2.48 -1.17
CA SER A 307 -15.22 -3.08 -2.37
C SER A 307 -16.44 -2.28 -2.83
N THR A 308 -16.47 -1.90 -4.11
CA THR A 308 -17.50 -1.02 -4.67
C THR A 308 -18.39 -1.75 -5.67
N PHE A 309 -19.69 -1.44 -5.64
CA PHE A 309 -20.73 -2.15 -6.38
C PHE A 309 -21.66 -1.17 -7.09
N LEU A 310 -22.00 -1.48 -8.34
CA LEU A 310 -23.11 -0.86 -9.06
C LEU A 310 -24.37 -1.70 -8.88
N VAL A 311 -25.42 -1.09 -8.33
CA VAL A 311 -26.74 -1.71 -8.21
C VAL A 311 -27.43 -1.65 -9.56
N PHE A 312 -27.75 -2.82 -10.10
CA PHE A 312 -28.42 -2.97 -11.38
C PHE A 312 -29.94 -3.09 -11.23
N ASN A 313 -30.38 -3.90 -10.28
CA ASN A 313 -31.80 -4.18 -10.09
C ASN A 313 -32.10 -4.48 -8.62
N ARG A 314 -33.35 -4.23 -8.22
CA ARG A 314 -33.90 -4.60 -6.92
C ARG A 314 -35.31 -5.15 -7.13
N LYS A 315 -35.58 -6.34 -6.60
CA LYS A 315 -36.89 -7.00 -6.67
C LYS A 315 -37.39 -7.34 -5.26
N THR A 316 -38.69 -7.25 -5.06
CA THR A 316 -39.35 -7.79 -3.86
C THR A 316 -39.96 -9.15 -4.22
N VAL A 317 -39.56 -10.20 -3.49
CA VAL A 317 -40.15 -11.53 -3.62
C VAL A 317 -41.32 -11.61 -2.63
N TYR A 318 -42.51 -11.30 -3.12
CA TYR A 318 -43.71 -11.11 -2.29
C TYR A 318 -44.08 -12.32 -1.43
N ALA A 319 -43.82 -13.54 -1.89
CA ALA A 319 -44.10 -14.76 -1.14
C ALA A 319 -43.30 -14.87 0.18
N GLU A 320 -42.13 -14.23 0.27
CA GLU A 320 -41.23 -14.32 1.43
C GLU A 320 -40.97 -12.95 2.09
N GLY A 321 -41.50 -11.85 1.54
CA GLY A 321 -41.18 -10.50 1.98
C GLY A 321 -39.71 -10.10 1.77
N LYS A 322 -38.93 -10.90 1.03
CA LYS A 322 -37.49 -10.71 0.84
C LYS A 322 -37.17 -9.76 -0.30
N GLN A 323 -36.10 -8.99 -0.13
CA GLN A 323 -35.53 -8.12 -1.14
C GLN A 323 -34.38 -8.82 -1.85
N VAL A 324 -34.40 -8.90 -3.18
CA VAL A 324 -33.29 -9.44 -3.99
C VAL A 324 -32.62 -8.28 -4.71
N ILE A 325 -31.35 -8.06 -4.42
CA ILE A 325 -30.56 -6.95 -4.97
C ILE A 325 -29.48 -7.51 -5.88
N TYR A 326 -29.46 -7.05 -7.13
CA TYR A 326 -28.53 -7.45 -8.16
C TYR A 326 -27.47 -6.37 -8.31
N MET A 327 -26.21 -6.75 -8.13
CA MET A 327 -25.11 -5.80 -8.27
C MET A 327 -23.87 -6.41 -8.89
N ARG A 328 -23.07 -5.56 -9.52
CA ARG A 328 -21.78 -5.93 -10.11
C ARG A 328 -20.70 -5.19 -9.34
N GLN A 329 -19.65 -5.89 -8.92
CA GLN A 329 -18.47 -5.22 -8.39
C GLN A 329 -17.82 -4.39 -9.50
N ILE A 330 -17.46 -3.15 -9.22
CA ILE A 330 -16.79 -2.27 -10.17
C ILE A 330 -15.58 -1.60 -9.50
N GLU A 331 -14.57 -1.31 -10.31
CA GLU A 331 -13.34 -0.64 -9.88
C GLU A 331 -13.34 0.80 -10.40
N LEU A 332 -13.32 1.76 -9.46
CA LEU A 332 -13.46 3.19 -9.75
C LEU A 332 -12.15 3.97 -9.59
N GLY A 333 -11.06 3.31 -9.16
CA GLY A 333 -9.81 3.98 -8.85
C GLY A 333 -9.92 4.94 -7.67
N LEU A 334 -10.68 4.54 -6.64
CA LEU A 334 -10.82 5.26 -5.37
C LEU A 334 -9.63 4.95 -4.46
N CYS A 335 -8.41 5.06 -5.01
CA CYS A 335 -7.16 4.90 -4.31
C CYS A 335 -6.11 5.81 -4.93
N GLU A 336 -5.11 6.17 -4.12
CA GLU A 336 -3.94 6.94 -4.54
C GLU A 336 -3.22 6.33 -5.75
N TRP A 337 -3.06 5.00 -5.77
CA TRP A 337 -2.33 4.28 -6.81
C TRP A 337 -3.30 3.49 -7.66
N SER A 338 -3.48 3.92 -8.91
CA SER A 338 -4.48 3.33 -9.81
C SER A 338 -3.89 2.97 -11.17
N VAL A 339 -4.30 1.82 -11.71
CA VAL A 339 -3.92 1.34 -13.03
C VAL A 339 -5.18 1.03 -13.84
N LEU A 340 -5.45 1.82 -14.88
CA LEU A 340 -6.43 1.45 -15.89
C LEU A 340 -5.81 0.44 -16.84
N TRP A 341 -6.40 -0.75 -16.94
CA TRP A 341 -5.91 -1.81 -17.84
C TRP A 341 -6.98 -2.13 -18.87
N VAL A 342 -6.64 -1.97 -20.16
CA VAL A 342 -7.55 -2.22 -21.27
C VAL A 342 -7.08 -3.39 -22.13
N ASP A 343 -7.81 -4.50 -22.10
CA ASP A 343 -7.48 -5.76 -22.78
C ASP A 343 -8.75 -6.59 -23.00
N ASP A 344 -8.96 -7.13 -24.19
CA ASP A 344 -10.19 -7.81 -24.59
C ASP A 344 -10.44 -9.14 -23.87
N ARG A 345 -9.40 -9.71 -23.26
CA ARG A 345 -9.44 -10.95 -22.48
C ARG A 345 -9.37 -10.69 -20.98
N ILE A 346 -9.45 -9.44 -20.52
CA ILE A 346 -9.23 -9.06 -19.11
C ILE A 346 -10.19 -9.70 -18.09
N PHE A 347 -11.34 -10.26 -18.51
CA PHE A 347 -12.26 -11.02 -17.64
C PHE A 347 -12.31 -12.52 -17.95
N ASN A 348 -11.40 -13.02 -18.80
CA ASN A 348 -11.22 -14.45 -19.00
C ASN A 348 -10.44 -15.02 -17.81
N GLU A 349 -11.01 -15.98 -17.08
CA GLU A 349 -10.38 -16.58 -15.89
C GLU A 349 -8.97 -17.13 -16.16
N ASN A 350 -8.71 -17.61 -17.38
CA ASN A 350 -7.42 -18.13 -17.83
C ASN A 350 -6.54 -17.07 -18.51
N TRP A 351 -6.88 -15.79 -18.39
CA TRP A 351 -6.09 -14.69 -18.96
C TRP A 351 -4.74 -14.57 -18.25
N GLU A 352 -3.69 -14.69 -19.04
CA GLU A 352 -2.33 -14.78 -18.52
C GLU A 352 -1.88 -13.54 -17.74
N ASN A 353 -2.45 -12.37 -18.02
CA ASN A 353 -2.07 -11.12 -17.36
C ASN A 353 -2.79 -10.90 -16.02
N LYS A 354 -3.82 -11.70 -15.69
CA LYS A 354 -4.47 -11.68 -14.36
C LYS A 354 -3.43 -11.85 -13.25
N LYS A 355 -2.47 -12.76 -13.46
CA LYS A 355 -1.37 -13.04 -12.54
C LYS A 355 -0.48 -11.82 -12.27
N HIS A 356 -0.47 -10.82 -13.15
CA HIS A 356 0.31 -9.60 -12.98
C HIS A 356 -0.40 -8.61 -12.06
N MET A 357 -1.72 -8.51 -12.14
CA MET A 357 -2.53 -7.77 -11.18
C MET A 357 -2.41 -8.36 -9.78
N GLU A 358 -2.54 -9.70 -9.67
CA GLU A 358 -2.39 -10.43 -8.41
C GLU A 358 -0.97 -10.30 -7.84
N TYR A 359 0.06 -10.36 -8.70
CA TYR A 359 1.45 -10.12 -8.28
C TYR A 359 1.63 -8.72 -7.69
N ALA A 360 1.08 -7.68 -8.31
CA ALA A 360 1.17 -6.31 -7.81
C ALA A 360 0.46 -6.15 -6.45
N ALA A 361 -0.73 -6.74 -6.30
CA ALA A 361 -1.47 -6.75 -5.04
C ALA A 361 -0.68 -7.40 -3.88
N VAL A 362 0.15 -8.40 -4.19
CA VAL A 362 1.03 -9.05 -3.21
C VAL A 362 2.25 -8.20 -2.86
N GLN A 363 2.97 -7.70 -3.88
CA GLN A 363 4.27 -7.07 -3.67
C GLN A 363 4.17 -5.71 -2.98
N GLU A 364 3.09 -4.97 -3.26
CA GLU A 364 2.96 -3.58 -2.84
C GLU A 364 1.72 -3.40 -1.96
N LEU A 365 1.58 -4.26 -0.93
CA LEU A 365 0.48 -4.17 0.03
C LEU A 365 0.35 -2.75 0.60
N ALA A 366 1.47 -2.10 0.89
CA ALA A 366 1.53 -0.72 1.38
C ALA A 366 1.07 0.33 0.36
N MET A 367 1.15 0.07 -0.94
CA MET A 367 0.67 1.00 -1.97
C MET A 367 -0.83 0.86 -2.24
N ASN A 368 -1.41 -0.31 -1.97
CA ASN A 368 -2.80 -0.59 -2.28
C ASN A 368 -3.18 -0.34 -3.75
N VAL A 369 -2.43 -0.89 -4.71
CA VAL A 369 -2.68 -0.60 -6.13
C VAL A 369 -4.06 -1.10 -6.57
N HIS A 370 -4.93 -0.18 -6.99
CA HIS A 370 -6.24 -0.48 -7.57
C HIS A 370 -6.12 -0.68 -9.08
N PHE A 371 -6.67 -1.79 -9.56
CA PHE A 371 -6.75 -2.06 -11.00
C PHE A 371 -8.15 -1.79 -11.51
N ILE A 372 -8.28 -1.00 -12.57
CA ILE A 372 -9.53 -0.68 -13.24
C ILE A 372 -9.56 -1.46 -14.55
N PRO A 373 -10.02 -2.72 -14.56
CA PRO A 373 -10.08 -3.53 -15.78
C PRO A 373 -11.17 -3.04 -16.72
N LYS A 374 -10.89 -3.04 -18.03
CA LYS A 374 -11.82 -2.70 -19.12
C LYS A 374 -11.55 -3.57 -20.34
N SER A 375 -12.57 -4.18 -20.92
CA SER A 375 -12.42 -5.07 -22.07
C SER A 375 -12.23 -4.37 -23.40
N CYS A 376 -12.57 -3.07 -23.48
CA CYS A 376 -12.55 -2.36 -24.76
C CYS A 376 -12.38 -0.85 -24.58
N THR A 377 -12.09 -0.18 -25.70
CA THR A 377 -11.91 1.27 -25.80
C THR A 377 -13.13 2.02 -25.27
N ASP A 378 -14.35 1.59 -25.62
CA ASP A 378 -15.57 2.32 -25.25
C ASP A 378 -15.82 2.31 -23.74
N SER A 379 -15.67 1.16 -23.09
CA SER A 379 -15.81 1.05 -21.63
C SER A 379 -14.73 1.85 -20.90
N ALA A 380 -13.49 1.81 -21.40
CA ALA A 380 -12.38 2.60 -20.85
C ALA A 380 -12.61 4.11 -21.01
N LEU A 381 -13.11 4.57 -22.16
CA LEU A 381 -13.44 5.97 -22.38
C LEU A 381 -14.63 6.41 -21.52
N SER A 382 -15.66 5.57 -21.34
CA SER A 382 -16.76 5.84 -20.41
C SER A 382 -16.25 6.06 -18.98
N PHE A 383 -15.32 5.22 -18.51
CA PHE A 383 -14.68 5.44 -17.21
C PHE A 383 -13.87 6.75 -17.19
N LEU A 384 -13.03 7.00 -18.18
CA LEU A 384 -12.20 8.22 -18.22
C LEU A 384 -13.03 9.51 -18.33
N GLN A 385 -14.21 9.46 -18.94
CA GLN A 385 -15.16 10.57 -19.02
C GLN A 385 -15.96 10.77 -17.74
N SER A 386 -16.10 9.73 -16.91
CA SER A 386 -16.79 9.82 -15.62
C SER A 386 -16.05 10.74 -14.64
N PRO A 387 -16.72 11.20 -13.57
CA PRO A 387 -16.08 11.98 -12.51
C PRO A 387 -14.88 11.24 -11.89
N PHE A 388 -14.96 9.92 -11.78
CA PHE A 388 -13.91 9.06 -11.22
C PHE A 388 -12.66 9.06 -12.11
N GLY A 389 -12.82 8.90 -13.42
CA GLY A 389 -11.71 8.94 -14.37
C GLY A 389 -11.10 10.34 -14.51
N GLN A 390 -11.92 11.39 -14.55
CA GLN A 390 -11.45 12.78 -14.63
C GLN A 390 -10.60 13.17 -13.42
N ARG A 391 -10.90 12.64 -12.22
CA ARG A 391 -10.07 12.84 -11.02
C ARG A 391 -8.63 12.36 -11.20
N LEU A 392 -8.44 11.25 -11.92
CA LEU A 392 -7.13 10.62 -12.14
C LEU A 392 -6.33 11.28 -13.28
N LYS A 393 -6.94 12.23 -13.99
CA LYS A 393 -6.33 12.92 -15.13
C LYS A 393 -5.04 13.61 -14.72
N ASN A 394 -3.96 13.25 -15.40
CA ASN A 394 -2.60 13.79 -15.22
C ASN A 394 -1.96 13.53 -13.85
N GLN A 395 -2.58 12.69 -12.99
CA GLN A 395 -1.96 12.23 -11.76
C GLN A 395 -0.74 11.34 -12.06
N ASP A 396 0.37 11.57 -11.36
CA ASP A 396 1.62 10.82 -11.48
C ASP A 396 1.47 9.35 -11.03
N LYS A 397 0.54 9.12 -10.09
CA LYS A 397 0.14 7.82 -9.52
C LYS A 397 -1.01 7.14 -10.26
N PHE A 398 -1.42 7.66 -11.42
CA PHE A 398 -2.31 6.98 -12.35
C PHE A 398 -1.55 6.50 -13.59
N ARG A 399 -1.66 5.21 -13.88
CA ARG A 399 -1.04 4.54 -15.03
C ARG A 399 -2.11 3.95 -15.93
N ILE A 400 -1.81 3.88 -17.22
CA ILE A 400 -2.69 3.27 -18.23
C ILE A 400 -1.92 2.18 -18.95
N VAL A 401 -2.43 0.95 -18.94
CA VAL A 401 -1.93 -0.18 -19.72
C VAL A 401 -2.99 -0.52 -20.77
N THR A 402 -2.57 -0.75 -22.01
CA THR A 402 -3.46 -1.24 -23.07
C THR A 402 -2.75 -2.29 -23.90
N ASP A 403 -3.47 -3.33 -24.31
CA ASP A 403 -2.98 -4.22 -25.36
C ASP A 403 -3.08 -3.52 -26.72
N MET A 404 -2.10 -3.77 -27.59
CA MET A 404 -2.08 -3.27 -28.95
C MET A 404 -3.16 -3.91 -29.81
N ASN A 405 -3.29 -5.24 -29.72
CA ASN A 405 -4.22 -6.02 -30.52
C ASN A 405 -5.44 -6.40 -29.69
N ARG A 406 -6.65 -6.08 -30.13
CA ARG A 406 -7.88 -6.46 -29.41
C ARG A 406 -8.93 -6.96 -30.40
N GLU A 407 -9.24 -8.25 -30.33
CA GLU A 407 -10.08 -8.97 -31.31
C GLU A 407 -11.54 -8.51 -31.27
N ASN A 408 -11.99 -8.00 -30.12
CA ASN A 408 -13.34 -7.47 -29.93
C ASN A 408 -13.54 -6.05 -30.50
N GLU A 409 -12.52 -5.44 -31.11
CA GLU A 409 -12.60 -4.08 -31.69
C GLU A 409 -12.53 -4.08 -33.22
N ALA A 410 -13.21 -3.12 -33.84
CA ALA A 410 -13.29 -3.02 -35.30
C ALA A 410 -11.93 -2.86 -36.01
N SER A 411 -10.94 -2.29 -35.33
CA SER A 411 -9.56 -2.19 -35.85
C SER A 411 -8.62 -2.92 -34.92
N VAL A 412 -8.59 -4.25 -35.07
CA VAL A 412 -7.88 -5.16 -34.17
C VAL A 412 -6.43 -4.75 -33.96
N HIS A 413 -5.67 -4.46 -35.03
CA HIS A 413 -4.21 -4.35 -34.99
C HIS A 413 -3.63 -3.04 -34.44
N ASN A 414 -4.47 -2.05 -34.18
CA ASN A 414 -4.05 -0.74 -33.68
C ASN A 414 -4.97 -0.24 -32.55
N ALA A 415 -5.73 -1.14 -31.93
CA ALA A 415 -6.69 -0.80 -30.91
C ALA A 415 -6.01 0.00 -29.79
N GLY A 416 -4.86 -0.45 -29.29
CA GLY A 416 -4.10 0.24 -28.25
C GLY A 416 -3.73 1.68 -28.63
N THR A 417 -3.14 1.87 -29.81
CA THR A 417 -2.75 3.21 -30.31
C THR A 417 -3.96 4.14 -30.50
N ARG A 418 -5.07 3.63 -31.05
CA ARG A 418 -6.32 4.39 -31.19
C ARG A 418 -6.88 4.82 -29.84
N PHE A 419 -6.84 3.94 -28.85
CA PHE A 419 -7.26 4.27 -27.49
C PHE A 419 -6.38 5.38 -26.92
N ILE A 420 -5.05 5.29 -27.05
CA ILE A 420 -4.15 6.37 -26.62
C ILE A 420 -4.49 7.70 -27.31
N LYS A 421 -4.77 7.70 -28.61
CA LYS A 421 -5.21 8.90 -29.33
C LYS A 421 -6.48 9.49 -28.71
N ALA A 422 -7.46 8.65 -28.40
CA ALA A 422 -8.72 9.09 -27.80
C ALA A 422 -8.54 9.69 -26.39
N ILE A 423 -7.74 9.08 -25.52
CA ILE A 423 -7.50 9.63 -24.17
C ILE A 423 -6.70 10.94 -24.21
N ARG A 424 -5.81 11.11 -25.20
CA ARG A 424 -5.06 12.35 -25.39
C ARG A 424 -5.98 13.49 -25.81
N LYS A 425 -7.02 13.22 -26.61
CA LYS A 425 -8.11 14.17 -26.92
C LYS A 425 -8.95 14.54 -25.70
N LEU A 426 -9.13 13.60 -24.75
CA LEU A 426 -9.73 13.89 -23.44
C LEU A 426 -8.78 14.68 -22.50
N GLY A 427 -7.56 14.98 -22.94
CA GLY A 427 -6.58 15.77 -22.20
C GLY A 427 -5.75 14.98 -21.17
N PHE A 428 -5.82 13.65 -21.18
CA PHE A 428 -4.98 12.82 -20.32
C PHE A 428 -3.56 12.79 -20.87
N ARG A 429 -2.56 13.09 -20.03
CA ARG A 429 -1.12 13.09 -20.27
C ARG A 429 -0.38 12.11 -19.36
N ASN A 430 -1.10 11.23 -18.68
CA ASN A 430 -0.56 10.18 -17.82
C ASN A 430 0.40 9.26 -18.60
N LYS A 431 1.31 8.60 -17.86
CA LYS A 431 2.18 7.56 -18.43
C LYS A 431 1.33 6.39 -18.90
N CYS A 432 1.60 5.95 -20.12
CA CYS A 432 0.87 4.88 -20.79
C CYS A 432 1.85 3.78 -21.21
N MET A 433 1.43 2.52 -21.09
CA MET A 433 2.13 1.37 -21.65
C MET A 433 1.25 0.70 -22.68
N ILE A 434 1.79 0.50 -23.89
CA ILE A 434 1.23 -0.42 -24.87
C ILE A 434 2.00 -1.73 -24.71
N PHE A 435 1.35 -2.72 -24.12
CA PHE A 435 1.89 -4.07 -23.99
C PHE A 435 1.60 -4.83 -25.29
N THR A 436 2.57 -5.54 -25.84
CA THR A 436 2.46 -6.12 -27.19
C THR A 436 3.39 -7.31 -27.38
N SER A 437 3.04 -8.24 -28.26
CA SER A 437 3.94 -9.33 -28.67
C SER A 437 4.99 -8.89 -29.69
N ASP A 438 4.77 -7.77 -30.40
CA ASP A 438 5.67 -7.24 -31.43
C ASP A 438 5.94 -5.75 -31.20
N ARG A 439 7.02 -5.49 -30.46
CA ARG A 439 7.45 -4.14 -30.10
C ARG A 439 7.78 -3.28 -31.32
N ALA A 440 8.45 -3.84 -32.33
CA ALA A 440 8.93 -3.09 -33.49
C ALA A 440 7.75 -2.62 -34.35
N LYS A 441 6.83 -3.53 -34.68
CA LYS A 441 5.61 -3.20 -35.42
C LYS A 441 4.75 -2.19 -34.67
N THR A 442 4.61 -2.37 -33.36
CA THR A 442 3.82 -1.46 -32.52
C THR A 442 4.41 -0.06 -32.50
N GLN A 443 5.74 0.07 -32.42
CA GLN A 443 6.43 1.36 -32.48
C GLN A 443 6.18 2.08 -33.81
N GLN A 444 6.20 1.37 -34.93
CA GLN A 444 5.89 1.93 -36.26
C GLN A 444 4.45 2.45 -36.33
N ILE A 445 3.49 1.68 -35.83
CA ILE A 445 2.07 2.10 -35.80
C ILE A 445 1.91 3.36 -34.94
N VAL A 446 2.48 3.37 -33.73
CA VAL A 446 2.47 4.54 -32.83
C VAL A 446 3.04 5.78 -33.52
N GLN A 447 4.17 5.66 -34.22
CA GLN A 447 4.79 6.77 -34.94
C GLN A 447 3.95 7.27 -36.12
N SER A 448 3.25 6.36 -36.80
CA SER A 448 2.41 6.71 -37.95
C SER A 448 1.06 7.33 -37.57
N GLU A 449 0.48 6.94 -36.44
CA GLU A 449 -0.89 7.33 -36.06
C GLU A 449 -0.98 8.48 -35.06
N LEU A 450 0.06 8.69 -34.26
CA LEU A 450 0.12 9.69 -33.20
C LEU A 450 1.09 10.80 -33.55
N ASN A 451 0.73 12.05 -33.27
CA ASN A 451 1.69 13.17 -33.38
C ASN A 451 2.69 13.18 -32.21
N GLU A 452 3.76 13.98 -32.31
CA GLU A 452 4.82 14.05 -31.28
C GLU A 452 4.29 14.36 -29.87
N THR A 453 3.23 15.15 -29.75
CA THR A 453 2.63 15.51 -28.46
C THR A 453 1.80 14.36 -27.88
N GLU A 454 1.14 13.57 -28.73
CA GLU A 454 0.40 12.37 -28.34
C GLU A 454 1.35 11.23 -27.92
N GLN A 455 2.52 11.14 -28.56
CA GLN A 455 3.56 10.13 -28.26
C GLN A 455 4.26 10.31 -26.91
N LYS A 456 4.15 11.50 -26.29
CA LYS A 456 4.75 11.76 -24.97
C LYS A 456 4.23 10.78 -23.92
N PHE A 457 5.15 10.28 -23.10
CA PHE A 457 4.89 9.36 -21.98
C PHE A 457 4.29 8.01 -22.39
N ILE A 458 4.51 7.56 -23.63
CA ILE A 458 4.18 6.20 -24.06
C ILE A 458 5.41 5.30 -23.92
N ILE A 459 5.23 4.13 -23.33
CA ILE A 459 6.19 3.03 -23.30
C ILE A 459 5.60 1.91 -24.14
N VAL A 460 6.37 1.37 -25.08
CA VAL A 460 6.00 0.16 -25.83
C VAL A 460 6.91 -0.97 -25.38
N SER A 461 6.33 -2.04 -24.85
CA SER A 461 7.11 -3.19 -24.37
C SER A 461 6.41 -4.53 -24.60
N SER A 462 7.22 -5.55 -24.81
CA SER A 462 6.86 -6.97 -24.84
C SER A 462 7.30 -7.72 -23.57
N GLU A 463 8.04 -7.04 -22.69
CA GLU A 463 8.70 -7.67 -21.56
C GLU A 463 7.84 -7.61 -20.31
N VAL A 464 7.56 -8.78 -19.72
CA VAL A 464 6.81 -8.90 -18.46
C VAL A 464 7.48 -8.13 -17.31
N HIS A 465 8.81 -8.02 -17.32
CA HIS A 465 9.53 -7.24 -16.32
C HIS A 465 9.18 -5.76 -16.39
N ASP A 466 9.10 -5.18 -17.59
CA ASP A 466 8.73 -3.79 -17.80
C ASP A 466 7.29 -3.55 -17.34
N LEU A 467 6.37 -4.45 -17.70
CA LEU A 467 4.98 -4.40 -17.26
C LEU A 467 4.87 -4.38 -15.74
N ARG A 468 5.56 -5.30 -15.05
CA ARG A 468 5.58 -5.36 -13.57
C ARG A 468 6.16 -4.09 -12.95
N ASN A 469 7.26 -3.57 -13.50
CA ASN A 469 7.82 -2.31 -13.01
C ASN A 469 6.84 -1.16 -13.21
N PHE A 470 6.19 -1.08 -14.37
CA PHE A 470 5.26 0.00 -14.70
C PHE A 470 4.04 0.02 -13.78
N VAL A 471 3.41 -1.14 -13.52
CA VAL A 471 2.24 -1.25 -12.62
C VAL A 471 2.61 -1.15 -11.14
N ASN A 472 3.86 -1.45 -10.77
CA ASN A 472 4.41 -1.22 -9.43
C ASN A 472 5.15 0.12 -9.32
N PHE A 473 4.89 1.06 -10.24
CA PHE A 473 5.40 2.43 -10.21
C PHE A 473 6.93 2.52 -10.03
N ASP A 474 7.66 1.66 -10.73
CA ASP A 474 9.13 1.62 -10.84
C ASP A 474 9.86 1.32 -9.50
N ARG A 475 9.14 0.87 -8.46
CA ARG A 475 9.69 0.62 -7.11
C ARG A 475 10.55 -0.65 -7.00
N VAL A 476 10.15 -1.73 -7.66
CA VAL A 476 10.88 -3.02 -7.59
C VAL A 476 12.32 -2.87 -8.09
N SER A 477 12.54 -2.03 -9.12
CA SER A 477 13.88 -1.72 -9.63
C SER A 477 14.70 -0.80 -8.72
N THR A 478 14.07 0.14 -8.00
CA THR A 478 14.78 1.04 -7.07
C THR A 478 15.21 0.31 -5.80
N LEU A 479 14.43 -0.67 -5.34
CA LEU A 479 14.81 -1.54 -4.22
C LEU A 479 15.97 -2.50 -4.59
N LYS A 480 15.96 -3.10 -5.79
CA LYS A 480 17.06 -3.97 -6.26
C LYS A 480 18.33 -3.22 -6.65
N LYS A 481 18.25 -2.02 -7.24
CA LYS A 481 19.43 -1.17 -7.50
C LYS A 481 20.11 -0.68 -6.23
N LYS A 482 19.38 -0.57 -5.11
CA LYS A 482 19.96 -0.26 -3.80
C LYS A 482 20.74 -1.43 -3.19
N SER A 483 20.48 -2.67 -3.59
CA SER A 483 21.14 -3.85 -3.02
C SER A 483 22.36 -4.33 -3.81
N ASN A 484 22.44 -4.09 -5.12
CA ASN A 484 23.52 -4.66 -5.95
C ASN A 484 24.25 -3.58 -6.78
N SER A 485 25.57 -3.46 -6.53
CA SER A 485 26.64 -3.26 -7.52
C SER A 485 27.39 -1.93 -7.69
N SER A 486 27.24 -0.86 -6.88
CA SER A 486 28.15 0.30 -7.00
C SER A 486 28.86 0.75 -5.73
N ASN A 487 28.35 0.43 -4.54
CA ASN A 487 28.76 1.13 -3.32
C ASN A 487 29.70 0.33 -2.42
N ASP A 488 29.67 -1.00 -2.46
CA ASP A 488 30.73 -1.80 -1.83
C ASP A 488 32.06 -1.59 -2.55
N SER A 489 32.05 -1.35 -3.88
CA SER A 489 33.25 -0.96 -4.65
C SER A 489 33.89 0.30 -4.10
N TYR A 490 33.12 1.36 -3.83
CA TYR A 490 33.66 2.63 -3.31
C TYR A 490 34.37 2.48 -1.95
N VAL A 491 33.87 1.59 -1.11
CA VAL A 491 34.44 1.29 0.21
C VAL A 491 35.62 0.32 0.10
N HIS A 492 35.51 -0.71 -0.75
CA HIS A 492 36.58 -1.65 -1.07
C HIS A 492 37.79 -0.95 -1.70
N ASP A 493 37.57 -0.03 -2.64
CA ASP A 493 38.64 0.70 -3.33
C ASP A 493 39.47 1.58 -2.38
N LYS A 494 38.91 1.98 -1.23
CA LYS A 494 39.58 2.84 -0.24
C LYS A 494 40.18 2.09 0.95
N LEU A 495 39.68 0.91 1.27
CA LEU A 495 40.06 0.12 2.45
C LEU A 495 40.69 -1.23 2.09
N GLY A 496 40.82 -1.54 0.80
CA GLY A 496 41.27 -2.84 0.29
C GLY A 496 40.27 -3.96 0.56
N ASP A 497 40.69 -5.21 0.35
CA ASP A 497 39.90 -6.42 0.60
C ASP A 497 39.60 -6.69 2.10
N ILE A 498 39.93 -5.75 2.98
CA ILE A 498 39.79 -5.85 4.44
C ILE A 498 38.57 -5.04 4.94
N ALA A 499 37.51 -4.93 4.16
CA ALA A 499 36.27 -4.26 4.58
C ALA A 499 35.33 -5.24 5.31
N TRP A 500 35.11 -5.05 6.62
CA TRP A 500 34.36 -6.00 7.46
C TRP A 500 32.86 -5.66 7.69
N ILE A 501 32.34 -4.55 7.15
CA ILE A 501 30.91 -4.20 7.31
C ILE A 501 30.36 -3.59 6.00
N PRO A 502 29.38 -4.24 5.34
CA PRO A 502 28.67 -3.73 4.16
C PRO A 502 28.04 -2.34 4.39
N ALA A 503 27.91 -1.53 3.33
CA ALA A 503 27.35 -0.18 3.45
C ALA A 503 25.93 -0.14 4.06
N LYS A 504 25.12 -1.17 3.77
CA LYS A 504 23.78 -1.35 4.34
C LYS A 504 23.83 -1.52 5.86
N ASP A 505 24.78 -2.33 6.35
CA ASP A 505 24.89 -2.67 7.75
C ASP A 505 25.44 -1.47 8.55
N ARG A 506 26.27 -0.61 7.94
CA ARG A 506 26.67 0.68 8.52
C ARG A 506 25.49 1.64 8.67
N CYS A 507 24.62 1.74 7.65
CA CYS A 507 23.39 2.51 7.76
C CYS A 507 22.51 1.96 8.89
N GLN A 508 22.36 0.64 9.00
CA GLN A 508 21.60 0.02 10.09
C GLN A 508 22.22 0.28 11.47
N LEU A 509 23.55 0.29 11.58
CA LEU A 509 24.25 0.68 12.81
C LEU A 509 23.99 2.13 13.18
N CYS A 510 24.00 3.05 12.21
CA CYS A 510 23.59 4.44 12.43
C CYS A 510 22.15 4.51 12.96
N GLU A 511 21.23 3.80 12.33
CA GLU A 511 19.81 3.76 12.72
C GLU A 511 19.64 3.23 14.15
N GLN A 512 20.31 2.13 14.50
CA GLN A 512 20.28 1.56 15.85
C GLN A 512 20.91 2.46 16.91
N ALA A 513 22.01 3.15 16.58
CA ALA A 513 22.62 4.12 17.49
C ALA A 513 21.69 5.32 17.75
N ILE A 514 20.97 5.78 16.72
CA ILE A 514 19.95 6.83 16.84
C ILE A 514 18.78 6.35 17.70
N GLU A 515 18.27 5.14 17.46
CA GLU A 515 17.15 4.55 18.21
C GLU A 515 17.48 4.32 19.69
N ASN A 516 18.70 3.86 20.00
CA ASN A 516 19.11 3.58 21.37
C ASN A 516 19.40 4.84 22.20
N GLU A 517 19.87 5.94 21.59
CA GLU A 517 20.09 7.20 22.31
C GLU A 517 18.84 8.10 22.38
N GLY A 518 17.85 7.88 21.50
CA GLY A 518 16.59 8.65 21.45
C GLY A 518 15.73 8.62 22.72
N ALA A 519 16.05 7.78 23.71
CA ALA A 519 15.39 7.75 25.02
C ALA A 519 16.01 8.71 26.07
N ALA A 520 17.22 9.24 25.84
CA ALA A 520 17.87 10.17 26.75
C ALA A 520 18.05 11.53 26.06
N VAL A 521 17.33 12.55 26.53
CA VAL A 521 17.26 13.91 25.94
C VAL A 521 18.60 14.70 26.07
N SER A 522 19.74 14.04 26.27
CA SER A 522 20.99 14.73 26.64
C SER A 522 22.29 14.23 25.98
N SER A 523 22.31 13.25 25.07
CA SER A 523 23.59 12.74 24.55
C SER A 523 23.70 12.62 23.03
N TRP A 524 24.96 12.61 22.61
CA TRP A 524 25.46 12.74 21.25
C TRP A 524 25.58 11.38 20.58
N ILE A 525 25.13 11.24 19.34
CA ILE A 525 25.28 9.98 18.59
C ILE A 525 26.61 10.02 17.81
N SER A 526 27.58 9.20 18.25
CA SER A 526 28.85 8.99 17.53
C SER A 526 28.89 7.60 16.89
N VAL A 527 28.65 7.54 15.59
CA VAL A 527 28.68 6.29 14.79
C VAL A 527 30.07 5.62 14.86
N SER A 528 31.13 6.42 15.05
CA SER A 528 32.51 5.94 15.19
C SER A 528 32.72 4.96 16.35
N ARG A 529 31.93 5.09 17.42
CA ARG A 529 32.06 4.25 18.60
C ARG A 529 31.53 2.84 18.35
N GLY A 530 30.34 2.72 17.76
CA GLY A 530 29.76 1.43 17.37
C GLY A 530 30.62 0.70 16.31
N GLU A 531 31.12 1.43 15.31
CA GLU A 531 32.08 0.87 14.35
C GLU A 531 33.39 0.42 15.01
N SER A 532 33.87 1.12 16.06
CA SER A 532 35.07 0.73 16.82
C SER A 532 34.90 -0.51 17.70
N GLU A 533 33.69 -0.73 18.21
CA GLU A 533 33.36 -1.89 19.04
C GLU A 533 33.20 -3.16 18.20
N TRP A 534 32.78 -3.02 16.94
CA TRP A 534 32.40 -4.16 16.08
C TRP A 534 33.43 -4.46 14.98
N ALA A 535 34.32 -3.50 14.65
CA ALA A 535 35.39 -3.68 13.67
C ALA A 535 36.78 -3.48 14.29
N ASN A 536 37.55 -4.56 14.36
CA ASN A 536 38.94 -4.54 14.81
C ASN A 536 39.78 -3.62 13.91
N GLY A 537 40.39 -2.57 14.48
CA GLY A 537 41.19 -1.58 13.73
C GLY A 537 40.55 -0.17 13.64
N PHE A 538 39.24 -0.04 13.82
CA PHE A 538 38.58 1.25 13.70
C PHE A 538 38.90 2.18 14.88
N VAL A 539 39.19 3.46 14.60
CA VAL A 539 39.69 4.44 15.58
C VAL A 539 38.56 5.38 15.96
N ASP A 540 38.15 5.33 17.22
CA ASP A 540 37.18 6.28 17.75
C ASP A 540 37.86 7.63 18.02
N PHE A 541 37.25 8.71 17.54
CA PHE A 541 37.72 10.08 17.75
C PHE A 541 36.82 10.83 18.75
N GLY A 542 36.21 10.12 19.71
CA GLY A 542 35.41 10.69 20.80
C GLY A 542 35.95 12.01 21.40
N PRO A 543 37.26 12.12 21.71
CA PRO A 543 37.84 13.37 22.22
C PRO A 543 37.78 14.55 21.24
N VAL A 544 37.82 14.33 19.93
CA VAL A 544 37.71 15.41 18.92
C VAL A 544 36.28 15.94 18.88
N THR A 545 35.30 15.04 18.98
CA THR A 545 33.88 15.36 19.03
C THR A 545 33.54 16.17 20.28
N GLU A 546 34.06 15.77 21.45
CA GLU A 546 33.92 16.52 22.71
C GLU A 546 34.55 17.91 22.64
N ASN A 547 35.76 18.03 22.08
CA ASN A 547 36.41 19.33 21.92
C ASN A 547 35.67 20.26 20.94
N LEU A 548 35.04 19.71 19.89
CA LEU A 548 34.23 20.49 18.94
C LEU A 548 32.96 21.02 19.60
N ARG A 549 32.29 20.21 20.44
CA ARG A 549 31.16 20.65 21.28
C ARG A 549 31.53 21.87 22.11
N ASP A 550 32.61 21.75 22.86
CA ASP A 550 32.99 22.74 23.85
C ASP A 550 33.42 24.04 23.15
N PHE A 551 34.09 23.93 22.01
CA PHE A 551 34.40 25.06 21.14
C PHE A 551 33.14 25.78 20.62
N LEU A 552 32.16 25.05 20.09
CA LEU A 552 30.94 25.62 19.52
C LEU A 552 30.05 26.27 20.60
N ASN A 553 29.87 25.59 21.73
CA ASN A 553 29.14 26.16 22.87
C ASN A 553 29.84 27.41 23.40
N MET A 554 31.17 27.41 23.57
CA MET A 554 31.92 28.60 23.98
C MET A 554 31.76 29.76 22.98
N LYS A 555 31.80 29.48 21.67
CA LYS A 555 31.67 30.49 20.62
C LYS A 555 30.26 31.10 20.59
N LEU A 556 29.21 30.29 20.75
CA LEU A 556 27.82 30.75 20.73
C LEU A 556 27.46 31.54 22.00
N VAL A 557 28.00 31.13 23.16
CA VAL A 557 27.87 31.89 24.43
C VAL A 557 28.54 33.27 24.31
N LYS A 558 29.73 33.36 23.70
CA LYS A 558 30.43 34.65 23.48
C LYS A 558 29.70 35.60 22.52
N GLN A 559 28.72 35.11 21.75
CA GLN A 559 27.91 35.92 20.84
C GLN A 559 26.55 36.32 21.45
N GLU A 560 26.37 36.19 22.78
CA GLU A 560 25.12 36.45 23.53
C GLU A 560 23.90 35.62 23.07
N LYS A 561 24.12 34.59 22.24
CA LYS A 561 23.09 33.64 21.83
C LYS A 561 23.04 32.51 22.86
N LEU A 562 22.32 32.73 23.96
CA LEU A 562 22.05 31.68 24.95
C LEU A 562 21.16 30.60 24.32
N LEU A 563 21.72 29.40 24.13
CA LEU A 563 20.92 28.23 23.78
C LEU A 563 20.09 27.82 25.01
N LYS A 564 18.77 27.73 24.88
CA LYS A 564 17.88 27.22 25.95
C LYS A 564 18.15 25.74 26.30
N TYR A 565 18.81 25.00 25.40
CA TYR A 565 19.15 23.59 25.52
C TYR A 565 20.53 23.33 24.89
N PRO A 566 21.31 22.34 25.36
CA PRO A 566 22.59 22.00 24.75
C PRO A 566 22.42 21.58 23.29
N LEU A 567 23.35 21.98 22.42
CA LEU A 567 23.31 21.67 21.00
C LEU A 567 23.43 20.15 20.80
N CYS A 568 22.46 19.55 20.09
CA CYS A 568 22.56 18.17 19.61
C CYS A 568 23.35 18.15 18.30
N ILE A 569 24.46 17.43 18.25
CA ILE A 569 25.28 17.30 17.05
C ILE A 569 25.40 15.82 16.71
N VAL A 570 25.02 15.50 15.48
CA VAL A 570 25.17 14.16 14.91
C VAL A 570 26.35 14.21 13.95
N TYR A 571 27.41 13.45 14.25
CA TYR A 571 28.54 13.30 13.34
C TYR A 571 28.30 12.10 12.42
N VAL A 572 28.06 12.37 11.14
CA VAL A 572 27.95 11.35 10.10
C VAL A 572 29.18 11.46 9.20
N CYS A 573 29.87 10.35 8.96
CA CYS A 573 31.13 10.35 8.21
C CYS A 573 30.90 10.55 6.70
N GLY A 574 30.67 11.79 6.28
CA GLY A 574 30.45 12.15 4.87
C GLY A 574 28.99 12.43 4.52
N LEU A 575 28.81 13.23 3.47
CA LEU A 575 27.51 13.68 2.97
C LEU A 575 26.65 12.54 2.39
N ASP A 576 27.30 11.50 1.89
CA ASP A 576 26.67 10.31 1.32
C ASP A 576 25.96 9.44 2.36
N HIS A 577 26.52 9.29 3.56
CA HIS A 577 25.87 8.59 4.66
C HIS A 577 24.67 9.39 5.21
N PHE A 578 24.78 10.71 5.30
CA PHE A 578 23.66 11.58 5.69
C PHE A 578 22.47 11.40 4.74
N ASN A 579 22.71 11.50 3.43
CA ASN A 579 21.66 11.42 2.41
C ASN A 579 20.97 10.05 2.33
N LYS A 580 21.57 9.00 2.90
CA LYS A 580 21.06 7.63 2.84
C LYS A 580 20.45 7.15 4.17
N CYS A 581 20.72 7.82 5.28
CA CYS A 581 20.20 7.47 6.59
C CYS A 581 18.84 8.14 6.82
N LEU A 582 17.75 7.37 6.68
CA LEU A 582 16.37 7.89 6.78
C LEU A 582 16.12 8.58 8.12
N TYR A 583 16.63 8.03 9.22
CA TYR A 583 16.42 8.59 10.56
C TYR A 583 17.08 9.94 10.77
N VAL A 584 18.21 10.21 10.10
CA VAL A 584 18.85 11.53 10.18
C VAL A 584 18.01 12.58 9.43
N GLN A 585 17.39 12.19 8.30
CA GLN A 585 16.44 13.04 7.58
C GLN A 585 15.16 13.29 8.40
N LEU A 586 14.61 12.25 9.04
CA LEU A 586 13.44 12.36 9.92
C LEU A 586 13.72 13.21 11.15
N MET A 587 14.88 13.05 11.80
CA MET A 587 15.30 13.90 12.91
C MET A 587 15.41 15.37 12.50
N ALA A 588 15.98 15.64 11.31
CA ALA A 588 16.10 17.01 10.79
C ALA A 588 14.75 17.67 10.44
N GLN A 589 13.67 16.89 10.37
CA GLN A 589 12.31 17.39 10.16
C GLN A 589 11.57 17.70 11.48
N GLN A 590 12.09 17.31 12.63
CA GLN A 590 11.46 17.59 13.93
C GLN A 590 11.56 19.07 14.31
N ASP A 591 10.51 19.61 14.92
CA ASP A 591 10.38 21.07 15.07
C ASP A 591 11.40 21.72 16.01
N ASN A 592 11.92 20.94 16.95
CA ASN A 592 12.86 21.31 18.01
C ASN A 592 14.31 20.89 17.72
N ILE A 593 14.61 20.33 16.55
CA ILE A 593 15.96 19.87 16.18
C ILE A 593 16.51 20.73 15.04
N SER A 594 17.70 21.29 15.24
CA SER A 594 18.47 21.96 14.19
C SER A 594 19.61 21.05 13.76
N CYS A 595 19.67 20.70 12.47
CA CYS A 595 20.73 19.84 11.94
C CYS A 595 21.74 20.67 11.16
N ALA A 596 23.03 20.35 11.28
CA ALA A 596 24.07 20.95 10.44
C ALA A 596 25.01 19.87 9.91
N ILE A 597 25.40 20.00 8.63
CA ILE A 597 26.28 19.07 7.94
C ILE A 597 27.55 19.82 7.56
N VAL A 598 28.67 19.39 8.11
CA VAL A 598 29.99 19.92 7.75
C VAL A 598 30.57 19.07 6.62
N TYR A 599 30.88 19.67 5.47
CA TYR A 599 31.39 18.94 4.30
C TYR A 599 32.62 19.62 3.68
N ARG A 600 33.40 18.86 2.90
CA ARG A 600 34.59 19.37 2.20
C ARG A 600 34.18 20.02 0.88
N HIS A 601 34.70 21.22 0.62
CA HIS A 601 34.40 21.97 -0.60
C HIS A 601 34.82 21.18 -1.86
N GLY A 602 33.92 21.09 -2.84
CA GLY A 602 34.14 20.41 -4.12
C GLY A 602 33.95 18.89 -4.13
N TYR A 603 33.48 18.26 -3.05
CA TYR A 603 33.14 16.84 -3.03
C TYR A 603 31.63 16.67 -2.72
N GLY A 604 30.84 16.29 -3.74
CA GLY A 604 29.42 15.98 -3.58
C GLY A 604 28.48 17.18 -3.39
N GLU A 605 28.90 18.40 -3.75
CA GLU A 605 28.03 19.59 -3.72
C GLU A 605 26.83 19.44 -4.67
N GLU A 606 27.03 18.74 -5.78
CA GLU A 606 25.99 18.30 -6.72
C GLU A 606 24.98 17.31 -6.11
N HIS A 607 25.32 16.70 -4.98
CA HIS A 607 24.49 15.77 -4.22
C HIS A 607 23.86 16.39 -2.97
N ILE A 608 24.18 17.66 -2.65
CA ILE A 608 23.38 18.45 -1.73
C ILE A 608 22.05 18.69 -2.44
N ASN A 609 20.99 18.07 -1.93
CA ASN A 609 19.72 18.01 -2.62
C ASN A 609 19.11 19.42 -2.71
N GLN A 610 19.32 20.12 -3.84
CA GLN A 610 18.87 21.51 -4.03
C GLN A 610 17.35 21.68 -3.95
N SER A 611 16.61 20.57 -4.04
CA SER A 611 15.16 20.52 -3.90
C SER A 611 14.68 20.63 -2.46
N ASP A 612 15.55 20.47 -1.45
CA ASP A 612 15.16 20.45 -0.04
C ASP A 612 15.36 21.79 0.67
N LYS A 613 14.92 22.88 0.01
CA LYS A 613 14.95 24.25 0.57
C LYS A 613 14.05 24.42 1.80
N THR A 614 13.22 23.42 2.10
CA THR A 614 12.34 23.36 3.27
C THR A 614 13.01 22.70 4.49
N SER A 615 14.12 21.99 4.30
CA SER A 615 14.83 21.35 5.41
C SER A 615 15.49 22.39 6.30
N LYS A 616 15.37 22.23 7.63
CA LYS A 616 16.08 23.05 8.64
C LYS A 616 17.59 22.68 8.72
N ILE A 617 18.14 22.09 7.66
CA ILE A 617 19.50 21.54 7.63
C ILE A 617 20.48 22.61 7.13
N ILE A 618 21.49 22.91 7.95
CA ILE A 618 22.54 23.89 7.65
C ILE A 618 23.75 23.18 7.07
N TYR A 619 24.02 23.35 5.78
CA TYR A 619 25.22 22.82 5.14
C TYR A 619 26.38 23.81 5.32
N ILE A 620 27.39 23.41 6.07
CA ILE A 620 28.57 24.23 6.40
C ILE A 620 29.76 23.71 5.58
N PRO A 621 30.16 24.41 4.50
CA PRO A 621 31.39 24.07 3.80
C PRO A 621 32.59 24.38 4.71
N LEU A 622 33.54 23.45 4.82
CA LEU A 622 34.86 23.76 5.36
C LEU A 622 35.54 24.74 4.40
N SER A 623 35.88 25.95 4.88
CA SER A 623 36.35 27.07 4.06
C SER A 623 37.65 26.74 3.28
N LYS A 624 37.80 27.39 2.11
CA LYS A 624 38.97 27.27 1.21
C LYS A 624 40.31 27.67 1.84
N GLU A 625 40.33 28.31 3.00
CA GLU A 625 41.55 28.72 3.70
C GLU A 625 42.32 27.54 4.30
N ARG A 626 41.71 26.34 4.33
CA ARG A 626 42.41 25.09 4.62
C ARG A 626 43.24 24.69 3.41
N THR A 627 44.51 25.09 3.39
CA THR A 627 45.46 24.67 2.36
C THR A 627 45.51 23.13 2.31
N LYS A 628 45.42 22.55 1.10
CA LYS A 628 45.49 21.10 0.84
C LYS A 628 46.72 20.38 1.46
N LEU A 629 47.68 21.14 1.99
CA LEU A 629 48.96 20.65 2.49
C LEU A 629 48.93 20.15 3.95
N THR A 630 47.86 20.38 4.70
CA THR A 630 47.82 20.07 6.16
C THR A 630 46.76 19.07 6.59
N GLU A 631 45.81 18.69 5.73
CA GLU A 631 44.80 17.69 6.10
C GLU A 631 45.25 16.28 5.73
N VAL A 632 45.35 15.43 6.75
CA VAL A 632 45.49 13.98 6.59
C VAL A 632 44.17 13.34 7.02
N SER A 633 43.50 12.63 6.12
CA SER A 633 42.29 11.88 6.46
C SER A 633 42.58 10.73 7.42
N SER A 634 41.60 10.32 8.23
CA SER A 634 41.73 9.16 9.11
C SER A 634 42.15 7.88 8.37
N THR A 635 41.76 7.75 7.09
CA THR A 635 42.21 6.67 6.20
C THR A 635 43.69 6.79 5.84
N GLU A 636 44.18 7.98 5.47
CA GLU A 636 45.61 8.20 5.21
C GLU A 636 46.46 7.99 6.47
N ILE A 637 45.97 8.38 7.64
CA ILE A 637 46.62 8.11 8.93
C ILE A 637 46.69 6.60 9.18
N ARG A 638 45.59 5.85 8.98
CA ARG A 638 45.57 4.37 9.13
C ARG A 638 46.53 3.70 8.16
N ASN A 639 46.46 4.06 6.89
CA ASN A 639 47.31 3.47 5.85
C ASN A 639 48.78 3.75 6.12
N TYR A 640 49.14 4.95 6.58
CA TYR A 640 50.50 5.29 6.99
C TYR A 640 51.01 4.37 8.11
N PHE A 641 50.18 4.10 9.13
CA PHE A 641 50.59 3.23 10.26
C PHE A 641 50.51 1.72 9.96
N GLN A 642 49.67 1.30 9.02
CA GLN A 642 49.56 -0.10 8.59
C GLN A 642 50.62 -0.48 7.54
N ASN A 643 51.00 0.44 6.65
CA ASN A 643 51.96 0.22 5.57
C ASN A 643 52.95 1.40 5.42
N PRO A 644 53.88 1.59 6.38
CA PRO A 644 54.74 2.78 6.46
C PRO A 644 55.62 3.02 5.22
N SER A 645 55.94 1.96 4.47
CA SER A 645 56.82 2.00 3.29
C SER A 645 56.20 2.64 2.05
N THR A 646 54.91 2.95 2.04
CA THR A 646 54.17 3.33 0.82
C THR A 646 53.67 4.77 0.77
N MET A 647 53.93 5.59 1.81
CA MET A 647 53.16 6.82 2.00
C MET A 647 53.99 8.08 2.26
N ASN A 648 53.38 9.22 1.90
CA ASN A 648 53.94 10.58 1.89
C ASN A 648 54.37 11.05 3.29
N ALA A 649 55.62 11.50 3.46
CA ALA A 649 56.17 12.01 4.72
C ALA A 649 55.35 13.17 5.33
N ASN A 650 54.58 13.88 4.51
CA ASN A 650 53.64 14.92 4.97
C ASN A 650 52.52 14.38 5.85
N VAL A 651 52.19 13.09 5.78
CA VAL A 651 51.18 12.49 6.65
C VAL A 651 51.66 12.52 8.11
N GLU A 652 52.87 12.06 8.37
CA GLU A 652 53.40 11.97 9.73
C GLU A 652 53.44 13.33 10.42
N GLN A 653 53.92 14.36 9.72
CA GLN A 653 54.12 15.72 10.26
C GLN A 653 52.79 16.39 10.67
N ASN A 654 51.69 16.02 10.01
CA ASN A 654 50.38 16.63 10.22
C ASN A 654 49.45 15.81 11.13
N ILE A 655 49.88 14.65 11.65
CA ILE A 655 49.09 13.88 12.62
C ILE A 655 49.24 14.49 14.01
N HIS A 656 48.11 14.79 14.64
CA HIS A 656 48.06 15.25 16.03
C HIS A 656 48.79 14.27 16.97
N PRO A 657 49.63 14.72 17.92
CA PRO A 657 50.47 13.86 18.76
C PRO A 657 49.70 12.71 19.46
N ASN A 658 48.53 13.00 20.04
CA ASN A 658 47.73 11.98 20.73
C ASN A 658 47.20 10.90 19.76
N VAL A 659 46.83 11.29 18.53
CA VAL A 659 46.40 10.34 17.49
C VAL A 659 47.60 9.52 17.03
N ARG A 660 48.77 10.15 16.89
CA ARG A 660 50.03 9.48 16.55
C ARG A 660 50.37 8.41 17.60
N GLU A 661 50.30 8.76 18.88
CA GLU A 661 50.60 7.85 19.99
C GLU A 661 49.62 6.68 20.06
N TYR A 662 48.32 6.96 19.93
CA TYR A 662 47.29 5.93 19.84
C TYR A 662 47.54 4.97 18.66
N MET A 663 47.83 5.52 17.48
CA MET A 663 48.08 4.72 16.28
C MET A 663 49.37 3.91 16.37
N LYS A 664 50.43 4.44 16.98
CA LYS A 664 51.65 3.68 17.32
C LYS A 664 51.35 2.56 18.31
N LYS A 665 50.51 2.78 19.32
CA LYS A 665 50.11 1.72 20.25
C LYS A 665 49.30 0.61 19.57
N LYS A 666 48.42 0.99 18.63
CA LYS A 666 47.50 0.07 17.96
C LYS A 666 48.14 -0.72 16.82
N TYR A 667 48.99 -0.07 16.02
CA TYR A 667 49.58 -0.64 14.80
C TYR A 667 51.11 -0.78 14.87
N GLY A 668 51.78 -0.09 15.78
CA GLY A 668 53.24 -0.08 15.94
C GLY A 668 53.83 -1.30 16.65
N LYS A 669 53.20 -2.48 16.49
CA LYS A 669 53.80 -3.77 16.80
C LYS A 669 53.60 -4.74 15.64
N LYS A 670 54.45 -4.58 14.63
CA LYS A 670 55.17 -5.68 13.98
C LYS A 670 56.56 -5.18 13.61
#